data_AF-A0A7Y0XYY3-F1
#
_entry.id   AF-A0A7Y0XYY3-F1
#
_cell.length_a   1.000
_cell.length_b   1.000
_cell.length_c   1.000
_cell.angle_alpha   90.00
_cell.angle_beta   90.00
_cell.angle_gamma   90.00
#
_symmetry.space_group_name_H-M   'P 1'
#
loop_
_entity.id
_entity.type
_entity.pdbx_description
1 polymer ?
#
loop_
_entity_poly.entity_id
_entity_poly.type
_entity_poly.pdbx_seq_one_letter_code
_entity_poly.pdbx_strand_id
1 'polypeptide(L)'
;MSSKYWDNEKALNAGAVTWGCGVGGTVGAISSTNSLVGTKTGNQVGSVTVMQNGNYVVTSPLWDNGSATNAGAVTLGNGLGGTVGAVTSLNSMVGSLKEDQVGSGGITPLNVGNMKGCFIVSSPAWLINTGRVDIVTSVPVSQQYSSNPGTDNTFTPDQITSLLNAGDNVVLSANNDITVNSAILAGSPSSRSGDLALNAGRSILMNASISTSNSNLTLAANDSVDNGVVDAYRADGSAVITMAPGSTINTGNGNLTIELRDGSGKTNRESGDITLRDITAGSISAVNYGITAGSGITLAAGTLKANANSGSSIVLAGRDFDNSAGATLSTSGTARWIVYSDSPGATIKGGLTSDFRHYNATYSNYSPDKISESGNGFIYNSAPGTISVSTTLASGSASSIYGSAPSATYGYTLSSGDNEDNIGNIGLTGTMLLTGVPTASSNAGIYTISYAGGFSSSMGLTFTAGTGLKYTVEKRPINISANSASKIYGDADQTLSWLAETLSGSRGLMPGDSFSGALGRAAGENTGAYAINQGSLGNNNYIINYSGSNLTINPRPITLSASPSSKIYGETDPKLAVNITSGSLGSVTVSDVLSDVTGTLSRQAGSGVGSYDIVLGSGKKASSYAITFAADNNAFSITRRPVTITADDKSKTYSITDPKLTWEAESKSSGRGVLSGDSFSGTLGRTAGENVGSYEITQGSLGNSNYAITLVGGELTINPRPITLHATAKSKIYGEDDPTLAVSISSGSLGSVTVNDLLSEVTGTLSRQAGSSVGSYDIALGSGSKANNYAITFSTDNSAFSITPRPITITADDKSKSYGDADPALSWHSKAPTTGRGLISGDSFSGSLERDDGENAGIYTINQGSLANSNYAISFTDANLTINKRMLTLSALKTYDGQTTLTGCVTLGNLAGSETLNYSGATSKNKEVSGNGTNYINAITLQDGSGLKDNYKLPTLNVANAPVTINPRPGDVTTDTSNNDGEVITGKKLSGTDDLATDTSSKIKTLQQGSLHDAGNANVTREFIGKRLDINTKTAVISTRDLPETSNGAWSIEESATHGIVAATTIEVHEPVMEFFILPIPQGAFRHNNPEVSLSLEVRLANGSSLPSWMTFDPGQKVLSGTPPKDAKGEYPVELIATDKFGGEAKTLLLVKVG
;
A
#
# COMPACT_ATOMS: atom_id res chain seq x y z
N MET A 1 -124.54 6.86 -13.99
CA MET A 1 -124.66 6.78 -12.53
C MET A 1 -123.90 7.93 -11.90
N SER A 2 -124.27 8.35 -10.70
CA SER A 2 -123.60 9.45 -9.98
C SER A 2 -123.38 9.08 -8.52
N SER A 3 -122.23 9.48 -7.97
CA SER A 3 -121.89 9.37 -6.55
C SER A 3 -121.13 10.61 -6.13
N LYS A 4 -121.85 11.68 -5.76
CA LYS A 4 -121.29 12.97 -5.33
C LYS A 4 -120.37 12.85 -4.11
N TYR A 5 -120.66 11.92 -3.21
CA TYR A 5 -119.92 11.69 -1.96
C TYR A 5 -118.91 10.54 -2.11
N TRP A 6 -118.39 10.32 -3.32
CA TRP A 6 -117.33 9.34 -3.54
C TRP A 6 -115.95 9.92 -3.20
N ASP A 7 -115.16 9.14 -2.46
CA ASP A 7 -113.79 9.47 -2.06
C ASP A 7 -112.80 8.86 -3.04
N ASN A 8 -111.83 9.64 -3.53
CA ASN A 8 -110.86 9.20 -4.55
C ASN A 8 -109.51 8.74 -3.96
N GLU A 9 -109.54 8.17 -2.75
CA GLU A 9 -108.40 7.86 -1.86
C GLU A 9 -107.58 9.08 -1.37
N LYS A 10 -107.47 10.15 -2.16
CA LYS A 10 -106.69 11.37 -1.83
C LYS A 10 -107.55 12.55 -1.37
N ALA A 11 -108.85 12.52 -1.68
CA ALA A 11 -109.79 13.58 -1.38
C ALA A 11 -111.14 13.00 -0.94
N LEU A 12 -111.67 13.53 0.17
CA LEU A 12 -112.99 13.18 0.72
C LEU A 12 -114.09 13.93 -0.06
N ASN A 13 -115.16 13.26 -0.44
CA ASN A 13 -116.27 13.81 -1.23
C ASN A 13 -115.82 14.50 -2.54
N ALA A 14 -114.84 13.91 -3.23
CA ALA A 14 -114.41 14.38 -4.55
C ALA A 14 -115.53 14.25 -5.60
N GLY A 15 -116.29 13.15 -5.51
CA GLY A 15 -117.44 12.85 -6.36
C GLY A 15 -117.06 12.26 -7.72
N ALA A 16 -117.98 11.48 -8.29
CA ALA A 16 -117.83 10.85 -9.60
C ALA A 16 -119.15 10.69 -10.37
N VAL A 17 -119.07 10.77 -11.70
CA VAL A 17 -120.10 10.33 -12.65
C VAL A 17 -119.52 9.25 -13.54
N THR A 18 -120.08 8.05 -13.44
CA THR A 18 -119.71 6.89 -14.27
C THR A 18 -120.82 6.64 -15.29
N TRP A 19 -120.50 6.67 -16.58
CA TRP A 19 -121.40 6.22 -17.63
C TRP A 19 -121.37 4.69 -17.73
N GLY A 20 -122.48 4.07 -18.14
CA GLY A 20 -122.58 2.62 -18.34
C GLY A 20 -123.45 2.31 -19.54
N CYS A 21 -122.98 1.43 -20.41
CA CYS A 21 -123.70 1.06 -21.63
C CYS A 21 -124.82 0.05 -21.32
N GLY A 22 -126.00 0.23 -21.93
CA GLY A 22 -127.12 -0.71 -21.82
C GLY A 22 -126.87 -2.07 -22.47
N VAL A 23 -125.76 -2.23 -23.20
CA VAL A 23 -125.35 -3.46 -23.90
C VAL A 23 -124.15 -4.15 -23.21
N GLY A 24 -123.59 -3.54 -22.16
CA GLY A 24 -122.46 -4.07 -21.38
C GLY A 24 -122.00 -3.08 -20.31
N GLY A 25 -121.92 -3.51 -19.04
CA GLY A 25 -121.63 -2.62 -17.92
C GLY A 25 -120.17 -2.14 -17.86
N THR A 26 -119.95 -0.93 -17.35
CA THR A 26 -118.63 -0.42 -16.96
C THR A 26 -118.17 -1.12 -15.68
N VAL A 27 -117.01 -1.77 -15.71
CA VAL A 27 -116.49 -2.61 -14.62
C VAL A 27 -115.15 -2.11 -14.09
N GLY A 28 -114.84 -2.42 -12.82
CA GLY A 28 -113.63 -1.98 -12.11
C GLY A 28 -113.92 -0.89 -11.08
N ALA A 29 -112.88 -0.48 -10.33
CA ALA A 29 -112.98 0.62 -9.37
C ALA A 29 -113.19 1.97 -10.07
N ILE A 30 -113.97 2.87 -9.48
CA ILE A 30 -114.20 4.22 -10.00
C ILE A 30 -112.87 4.99 -10.02
N SER A 31 -112.53 5.59 -11.16
CA SER A 31 -111.35 6.45 -11.29
C SER A 31 -111.47 7.37 -12.51
N SER A 32 -110.53 8.30 -12.69
CA SER A 32 -110.50 9.21 -13.84
C SER A 32 -110.31 8.51 -15.21
N THR A 33 -109.99 7.22 -15.25
CA THR A 33 -109.88 6.47 -16.53
C THR A 33 -111.21 5.89 -17.01
N ASN A 34 -112.21 5.75 -16.13
CA ASN A 34 -113.52 5.17 -16.46
C ASN A 34 -114.72 6.04 -16.04
N SER A 35 -114.47 7.15 -15.34
CA SER A 35 -115.48 8.06 -14.80
C SER A 35 -115.01 9.52 -14.92
N LEU A 36 -115.96 10.45 -14.96
CA LEU A 36 -115.68 11.88 -14.72
C LEU A 36 -115.60 12.10 -13.20
N VAL A 37 -114.47 12.58 -12.69
CA VAL A 37 -114.21 12.66 -11.23
C VAL A 37 -113.74 14.04 -10.78
N GLY A 38 -114.02 14.38 -9.52
CA GLY A 38 -113.35 15.46 -8.81
C GLY A 38 -111.94 15.05 -8.38
N THR A 39 -111.10 16.05 -8.09
CA THR A 39 -109.69 15.85 -7.68
C THR A 39 -109.37 16.40 -6.30
N LYS A 40 -110.23 17.24 -5.71
CA LYS A 40 -110.05 17.82 -4.38
C LYS A 40 -111.22 17.53 -3.44
N THR A 41 -110.94 17.69 -2.15
CA THR A 41 -111.90 17.43 -1.07
C THR A 41 -113.11 18.37 -1.20
N GLY A 42 -114.31 17.80 -1.17
CA GLY A 42 -115.57 18.55 -1.20
C GLY A 42 -116.11 18.93 -2.59
N ASN A 43 -115.38 18.66 -3.69
CA ASN A 43 -115.80 19.05 -5.04
C ASN A 43 -117.14 18.47 -5.49
N GLN A 44 -117.55 17.33 -4.93
CA GLN A 44 -118.87 16.71 -5.10
C GLN A 44 -119.36 16.60 -6.56
N VAL A 45 -118.46 16.23 -7.47
CA VAL A 45 -118.78 16.07 -8.90
C VAL A 45 -119.91 15.05 -9.05
N GLY A 46 -121.07 15.45 -9.59
CA GLY A 46 -122.17 14.49 -9.72
C GLY A 46 -123.61 14.90 -10.05
N SER A 47 -124.03 16.15 -10.21
CA SER A 47 -125.45 16.41 -10.55
C SER A 47 -125.68 16.11 -12.04
N VAL A 48 -126.46 15.08 -12.39
CA VAL A 48 -126.64 14.67 -13.80
C VAL A 48 -128.05 15.00 -14.31
N THR A 49 -128.12 15.78 -15.39
CA THR A 49 -129.35 16.04 -16.17
C THR A 49 -129.25 15.34 -17.52
N VAL A 50 -130.21 14.46 -17.84
CA VAL A 50 -130.24 13.72 -19.13
C VAL A 50 -130.93 14.57 -20.21
N MET A 51 -130.38 14.55 -21.43
CA MET A 51 -130.85 15.32 -22.58
C MET A 51 -131.61 14.45 -23.59
N GLN A 52 -132.58 15.02 -24.30
CA GLN A 52 -133.41 14.29 -25.28
C GLN A 52 -132.63 13.74 -26.50
N ASN A 53 -131.43 14.25 -26.77
CA ASN A 53 -130.54 13.75 -27.83
C ASN A 53 -129.63 12.60 -27.38
N GLY A 54 -129.84 12.05 -26.17
CA GLY A 54 -129.06 10.95 -25.61
C GLY A 54 -127.85 11.38 -24.77
N ASN A 55 -127.37 12.62 -24.92
CA ASN A 55 -126.31 13.17 -24.08
C ASN A 55 -126.79 13.46 -22.65
N TYR A 56 -125.87 13.84 -21.77
CA TYR A 56 -126.18 14.26 -20.40
C TYR A 56 -125.30 15.45 -20.01
N VAL A 57 -125.71 16.26 -19.04
CA VAL A 57 -124.92 17.37 -18.50
C VAL A 57 -124.64 17.08 -17.03
N VAL A 58 -123.38 17.26 -16.61
CA VAL A 58 -122.96 17.14 -15.21
C VAL A 58 -122.74 18.54 -14.62
N THR A 59 -123.41 18.89 -13.52
CA THR A 59 -123.08 20.09 -12.73
C THR A 59 -122.44 19.74 -11.39
N SER A 60 -121.42 20.51 -11.06
CA SER A 60 -120.55 20.33 -9.90
C SER A 60 -120.29 21.71 -9.30
N PRO A 61 -121.29 22.36 -8.68
CA PRO A 61 -121.19 23.77 -8.26
C PRO A 61 -120.16 24.02 -7.17
N LEU A 62 -119.72 22.99 -6.44
CA LEU A 62 -118.68 23.08 -5.39
C LEU A 62 -117.28 22.68 -5.90
N TRP A 63 -117.09 22.58 -7.22
CA TRP A 63 -115.79 22.24 -7.80
C TRP A 63 -114.83 23.45 -7.74
N ASP A 64 -113.56 23.23 -7.38
CA ASP A 64 -112.57 24.30 -7.27
C ASP A 64 -111.73 24.48 -8.55
N ASN A 65 -111.65 25.71 -9.05
CA ASN A 65 -110.79 26.04 -10.19
C ASN A 65 -109.44 26.59 -9.70
N GLY A 66 -108.42 25.73 -9.60
CA GLY A 66 -107.12 26.17 -9.06
C GLY A 66 -107.23 26.59 -7.59
N SER A 67 -106.90 27.83 -7.24
CA SER A 67 -107.10 28.39 -5.88
C SER A 67 -108.53 28.89 -5.62
N ALA A 68 -109.34 29.09 -6.68
CA ALA A 68 -110.73 29.54 -6.56
C ALA A 68 -111.61 28.41 -6.02
N THR A 69 -111.93 28.48 -4.72
CA THR A 69 -112.78 27.50 -4.03
C THR A 69 -114.25 27.66 -4.41
N ASN A 70 -114.98 26.56 -4.60
CA ASN A 70 -116.39 26.57 -5.03
C ASN A 70 -116.67 27.41 -6.30
N ALA A 71 -115.72 27.46 -7.25
CA ALA A 71 -115.91 28.15 -8.52
C ALA A 71 -117.03 27.51 -9.38
N GLY A 72 -117.24 26.20 -9.21
CA GLY A 72 -118.24 25.41 -9.88
C GLY A 72 -117.90 25.05 -11.33
N ALA A 73 -118.52 23.98 -11.82
CA ALA A 73 -118.27 23.43 -13.15
C ALA A 73 -119.51 22.79 -13.77
N VAL A 74 -119.65 22.93 -15.09
CA VAL A 74 -120.67 22.27 -15.92
C VAL A 74 -120.01 21.57 -17.11
N THR A 75 -120.16 20.25 -17.17
CA THR A 75 -119.53 19.37 -18.18
C THR A 75 -120.59 18.75 -19.07
N LEU A 76 -120.43 18.83 -20.40
CA LEU A 76 -121.29 18.09 -21.34
C LEU A 76 -120.75 16.65 -21.51
N GLY A 77 -121.60 15.67 -21.22
CA GLY A 77 -121.35 14.24 -21.28
C GLY A 77 -121.88 13.59 -22.57
N ASN A 78 -121.06 12.78 -23.24
CA ASN A 78 -121.45 12.04 -24.44
C ASN A 78 -122.31 10.81 -24.10
N GLY A 79 -123.49 10.70 -24.68
CA GLY A 79 -124.43 9.60 -24.46
C GLY A 79 -123.99 8.23 -24.99
N LEU A 80 -123.06 8.18 -25.94
CA LEU A 80 -122.64 6.95 -26.64
C LEU A 80 -121.46 6.21 -25.98
N GLY A 81 -120.70 6.88 -25.12
CA GLY A 81 -119.50 6.31 -24.47
C GLY A 81 -119.13 6.94 -23.13
N GLY A 82 -119.90 7.93 -22.65
CA GLY A 82 -119.57 8.72 -21.49
C GLY A 82 -118.50 9.78 -21.74
N THR A 83 -118.24 10.56 -20.70
CA THR A 83 -117.04 11.41 -20.56
C THR A 83 -116.28 10.94 -19.33
N VAL A 84 -114.96 10.78 -19.46
CA VAL A 84 -114.05 10.32 -18.40
C VAL A 84 -112.91 11.32 -18.22
N GLY A 85 -112.30 11.33 -17.03
CA GLY A 85 -111.19 12.22 -16.69
C GLY A 85 -111.46 13.05 -15.44
N ALA A 86 -110.54 13.94 -15.09
CA ALA A 86 -110.80 14.99 -14.11
C ALA A 86 -111.65 16.11 -14.74
N VAL A 87 -112.53 16.72 -13.95
CA VAL A 87 -113.14 18.01 -14.32
C VAL A 87 -112.05 19.08 -14.41
N THR A 88 -112.03 19.86 -15.50
CA THR A 88 -111.07 20.95 -15.76
C THR A 88 -111.71 22.05 -16.60
N SER A 89 -111.09 23.24 -16.65
CA SER A 89 -111.47 24.34 -17.56
C SER A 89 -111.38 24.00 -19.06
N LEU A 90 -110.68 22.92 -19.43
CA LEU A 90 -110.54 22.49 -20.83
C LEU A 90 -111.71 21.61 -21.32
N ASN A 91 -112.41 20.93 -20.40
CA ASN A 91 -113.51 20.02 -20.73
C ASN A 91 -114.88 20.45 -20.16
N SER A 92 -114.90 21.52 -19.36
CA SER A 92 -116.07 22.00 -18.64
C SER A 92 -116.13 23.53 -18.67
N MET A 93 -117.34 24.09 -18.68
CA MET A 93 -117.56 25.50 -18.36
C MET A 93 -117.37 25.66 -16.85
N VAL A 94 -116.42 26.48 -16.41
CA VAL A 94 -116.06 26.63 -14.99
C VAL A 94 -116.10 28.08 -14.55
N GLY A 95 -116.31 28.32 -13.25
CA GLY A 95 -116.09 29.63 -12.65
C GLY A 95 -114.61 30.01 -12.64
N SER A 96 -114.34 31.31 -12.57
CA SER A 96 -112.99 31.89 -12.49
C SER A 96 -112.63 32.42 -11.10
N LEU A 97 -113.63 32.75 -10.28
CA LEU A 97 -113.47 33.31 -8.95
C LEU A 97 -114.04 32.36 -7.88
N LYS A 98 -113.67 32.64 -6.63
CA LYS A 98 -114.16 31.91 -5.46
C LYS A 98 -115.66 32.15 -5.28
N GLU A 99 -116.40 31.07 -4.99
CA GLU A 99 -117.87 31.04 -4.86
C GLU A 99 -118.67 31.40 -6.13
N ASP A 100 -118.08 31.43 -7.34
CA ASP A 100 -118.84 31.59 -8.59
C ASP A 100 -119.97 30.53 -8.75
N GLN A 101 -119.76 29.34 -8.16
CA GLN A 101 -120.65 28.18 -8.13
C GLN A 101 -121.41 27.94 -9.46
N VAL A 102 -120.68 27.94 -10.58
CA VAL A 102 -121.26 27.79 -11.92
C VAL A 102 -122.08 26.49 -12.03
N GLY A 103 -123.35 26.63 -12.44
CA GLY A 103 -124.33 25.54 -12.53
C GLY A 103 -125.10 25.23 -11.24
N SER A 104 -124.97 26.05 -10.20
CA SER A 104 -125.70 25.92 -8.92
C SER A 104 -127.23 25.98 -9.04
N GLY A 105 -127.76 26.74 -9.99
CA GLY A 105 -129.20 26.79 -10.29
C GLY A 105 -129.70 25.64 -11.17
N GLY A 106 -128.81 24.73 -11.59
CA GLY A 106 -129.13 23.56 -12.40
C GLY A 106 -129.16 23.83 -13.91
N ILE A 107 -129.70 22.83 -14.64
CA ILE A 107 -129.72 22.77 -16.10
C ILE A 107 -131.16 22.64 -16.59
N THR A 108 -131.56 23.51 -17.52
CA THR A 108 -132.86 23.43 -18.21
C THR A 108 -132.68 22.97 -19.66
N PRO A 109 -133.07 21.73 -20.02
CA PRO A 109 -133.02 21.25 -21.40
C PRO A 109 -134.03 21.97 -22.31
N LEU A 110 -133.61 22.32 -23.53
CA LEU A 110 -134.47 22.92 -24.54
C LEU A 110 -135.03 21.82 -25.48
N ASN A 111 -136.36 21.75 -25.58
CA ASN A 111 -137.07 20.62 -26.21
C ASN A 111 -137.78 20.96 -27.53
N VAL A 112 -137.64 22.20 -28.04
CA VAL A 112 -138.36 22.71 -29.22
C VAL A 112 -137.48 22.79 -30.47
N GLY A 113 -138.06 22.36 -31.60
CA GLY A 113 -137.48 22.49 -32.94
C GLY A 113 -136.05 21.98 -33.07
N ASN A 114 -135.22 22.79 -33.70
CA ASN A 114 -133.81 22.52 -34.02
C ASN A 114 -132.91 22.50 -32.77
N MET A 115 -133.41 22.97 -31.62
CA MET A 115 -132.62 23.16 -30.39
C MET A 115 -132.61 21.91 -29.48
N LYS A 116 -133.14 20.77 -29.95
CA LYS A 116 -133.13 19.50 -29.22
C LYS A 116 -131.71 19.02 -28.94
N GLY A 117 -131.24 19.28 -27.72
CA GLY A 117 -129.86 19.00 -27.29
C GLY A 117 -129.14 20.22 -26.70
N CYS A 118 -129.67 21.43 -26.91
CA CYS A 118 -129.22 22.64 -26.23
C CYS A 118 -129.80 22.71 -24.81
N PHE A 119 -129.12 23.43 -23.92
CA PHE A 119 -129.54 23.62 -22.54
C PHE A 119 -129.15 25.02 -22.04
N ILE A 120 -129.86 25.51 -21.02
CA ILE A 120 -129.51 26.72 -20.28
C ILE A 120 -128.88 26.31 -18.95
N VAL A 121 -127.75 26.95 -18.61
CA VAL A 121 -127.08 26.85 -17.30
C VAL A 121 -127.56 27.99 -16.42
N SER A 122 -128.00 27.69 -15.20
CA SER A 122 -128.31 28.72 -14.20
C SER A 122 -127.25 28.76 -13.11
N SER A 123 -126.71 29.95 -12.83
CA SER A 123 -125.65 30.20 -11.84
C SER A 123 -126.01 31.41 -10.95
N PRO A 124 -127.06 31.32 -10.12
CA PRO A 124 -127.57 32.45 -9.33
C PRO A 124 -126.62 32.91 -8.21
N ALA A 125 -125.58 32.14 -7.90
CA ALA A 125 -124.58 32.44 -6.87
C ALA A 125 -123.32 33.15 -7.43
N TRP A 126 -123.27 33.48 -8.73
CA TRP A 126 -122.12 34.17 -9.33
C TRP A 126 -122.02 35.62 -8.80
N LEU A 127 -121.08 35.88 -7.89
CA LEU A 127 -120.94 37.16 -7.19
C LEU A 127 -119.94 38.10 -7.89
N ILE A 128 -120.37 39.34 -8.11
CA ILE A 128 -119.59 40.45 -8.66
C ILE A 128 -119.55 41.61 -7.65
N ASN A 129 -118.39 41.87 -7.05
CA ASN A 129 -118.04 43.11 -6.30
C ASN A 129 -116.60 42.98 -5.75
N THR A 130 -115.71 43.93 -6.03
CA THR A 130 -114.26 43.84 -5.69
C THR A 130 -113.62 45.14 -5.15
N GLY A 131 -114.41 46.18 -4.86
CA GLY A 131 -113.90 47.49 -4.40
C GLY A 131 -113.25 48.35 -5.49
N ARG A 132 -113.65 48.17 -6.75
CA ARG A 132 -113.16 48.85 -7.95
C ARG A 132 -113.94 50.15 -8.25
N VAL A 133 -113.33 51.06 -9.01
CA VAL A 133 -114.03 52.17 -9.68
C VAL A 133 -113.91 52.05 -11.20
N ASP A 134 -115.03 52.07 -11.91
CA ASP A 134 -115.11 52.06 -13.37
C ASP A 134 -115.68 53.36 -13.93
N ILE A 135 -115.08 53.86 -15.02
CA ILE A 135 -115.58 55.01 -15.78
C ILE A 135 -115.92 54.56 -17.20
N VAL A 136 -117.22 54.52 -17.52
CA VAL A 136 -117.77 53.97 -18.76
C VAL A 136 -118.90 54.83 -19.32
N THR A 137 -119.13 54.77 -20.63
CA THR A 137 -120.36 55.28 -21.25
C THR A 137 -121.58 54.47 -20.81
N SER A 138 -122.74 55.13 -20.72
CA SER A 138 -123.86 54.69 -19.87
C SER A 138 -124.51 53.35 -20.24
N VAL A 139 -124.69 52.50 -19.24
CA VAL A 139 -125.68 51.42 -19.15
C VAL A 139 -126.60 51.77 -17.96
N PRO A 140 -127.93 51.55 -18.01
CA PRO A 140 -128.83 52.16 -17.02
C PRO A 140 -128.78 51.50 -15.65
N VAL A 141 -127.92 52.03 -14.78
CA VAL A 141 -128.02 51.88 -13.32
C VAL A 141 -128.09 53.27 -12.69
N SER A 142 -128.99 53.42 -11.71
CA SER A 142 -129.00 54.61 -10.86
C SER A 142 -127.68 54.71 -10.10
N GLN A 143 -127.11 55.91 -10.01
CA GLN A 143 -125.88 56.20 -9.29
C GLN A 143 -125.85 55.56 -7.89
N GLN A 144 -125.09 54.48 -7.72
CA GLN A 144 -124.86 53.84 -6.43
C GLN A 144 -123.54 54.33 -5.85
N TYR A 145 -123.60 55.37 -5.02
CA TYR A 145 -122.51 55.64 -4.08
C TYR A 145 -122.57 54.60 -2.97
N SER A 146 -121.58 53.73 -2.90
CA SER A 146 -121.42 52.81 -1.77
C SER A 146 -120.29 53.25 -0.86
N SER A 147 -120.58 53.41 0.44
CA SER A 147 -119.57 53.56 1.48
C SER A 147 -118.97 52.22 1.95
N ASN A 148 -119.45 51.09 1.42
CA ASN A 148 -118.88 49.78 1.73
C ASN A 148 -117.61 49.56 0.87
N PRO A 149 -116.43 49.37 1.49
CA PRO A 149 -115.15 49.27 0.79
C PRO A 149 -115.06 48.13 -0.24
N GLY A 150 -115.89 47.09 -0.14
CA GLY A 150 -115.90 45.97 -1.08
C GLY A 150 -116.83 46.16 -2.30
N THR A 151 -117.57 47.25 -2.41
CA THR A 151 -118.52 47.47 -3.53
C THR A 151 -117.84 48.16 -4.70
N ASP A 152 -118.12 47.69 -5.92
CA ASP A 152 -117.69 48.36 -7.16
C ASP A 152 -118.57 49.59 -7.42
N ASN A 153 -117.95 50.73 -7.75
CA ASN A 153 -118.65 51.98 -8.07
C ASN A 153 -118.44 52.31 -9.56
N THR A 154 -119.49 52.78 -10.24
CA THR A 154 -119.42 53.13 -11.67
C THR A 154 -119.85 54.58 -11.90
N PHE A 155 -119.04 55.34 -12.63
CA PHE A 155 -119.29 56.73 -13.00
C PHE A 155 -119.39 56.90 -14.51
N THR A 156 -120.26 57.80 -14.96
CA THR A 156 -120.22 58.27 -16.34
C THR A 156 -119.21 59.44 -16.47
N PRO A 157 -118.56 59.62 -17.62
CA PRO A 157 -117.72 60.79 -17.85
C PRO A 157 -118.43 62.12 -17.57
N ASP A 158 -119.72 62.23 -17.93
CA ASP A 158 -120.52 63.46 -17.75
C ASP A 158 -120.66 63.88 -16.27
N GLN A 159 -120.74 62.92 -15.33
CA GLN A 159 -120.78 63.21 -13.90
C GLN A 159 -119.47 63.84 -13.42
N ILE A 160 -118.34 63.36 -13.93
CA ILE A 160 -117.00 63.84 -13.57
C ILE A 160 -116.73 65.18 -14.25
N THR A 161 -116.96 65.28 -15.56
CA THR A 161 -116.69 66.51 -16.33
C THR A 161 -117.60 67.66 -15.93
N SER A 162 -118.84 67.42 -15.50
CA SER A 162 -119.73 68.49 -15.00
C SER A 162 -119.17 69.16 -13.75
N LEU A 163 -118.68 68.37 -12.78
CA LEU A 163 -118.04 68.88 -11.55
C LEU A 163 -116.74 69.63 -11.87
N LEU A 164 -115.87 69.03 -12.68
CA LEU A 164 -114.63 69.67 -13.12
C LEU A 164 -114.91 70.99 -13.84
N ASN A 165 -115.89 71.04 -14.76
CA ASN A 165 -116.26 72.27 -15.48
C ASN A 165 -116.89 73.34 -14.59
N ALA A 166 -117.47 72.99 -13.44
CA ALA A 166 -117.92 73.94 -12.42
C ALA A 166 -116.76 74.53 -11.59
N GLY A 167 -115.56 73.95 -11.67
CA GLY A 167 -114.39 74.30 -10.87
C GLY A 167 -114.20 73.43 -9.63
N ASP A 168 -115.05 72.42 -9.41
CA ASP A 168 -114.98 71.53 -8.25
C ASP A 168 -113.90 70.46 -8.46
N ASN A 169 -113.04 70.28 -7.46
CA ASN A 169 -112.05 69.21 -7.46
C ASN A 169 -112.74 67.84 -7.31
N VAL A 170 -112.35 66.87 -8.14
CA VAL A 170 -112.90 65.51 -8.10
C VAL A 170 -111.82 64.53 -7.65
N VAL A 171 -112.09 63.79 -6.58
CA VAL A 171 -111.25 62.67 -6.12
C VAL A 171 -112.05 61.39 -6.26
N LEU A 172 -111.52 60.43 -7.02
CA LEU A 172 -112.04 59.07 -7.08
C LEU A 172 -111.08 58.14 -6.33
N SER A 173 -111.61 57.35 -5.41
CA SER A 173 -110.83 56.43 -4.58
C SER A 173 -111.39 55.01 -4.67
N ALA A 174 -110.51 54.03 -4.78
CA ALA A 174 -110.85 52.60 -4.86
C ALA A 174 -109.94 51.78 -3.91
N ASN A 175 -110.47 50.73 -3.28
CA ASN A 175 -109.63 49.78 -2.52
C ASN A 175 -108.82 48.86 -3.43
N ASN A 176 -109.30 48.67 -4.66
CA ASN A 176 -108.69 47.87 -5.68
C ASN A 176 -108.30 48.75 -6.88
N ASP A 177 -108.82 48.50 -8.08
CA ASP A 177 -108.42 49.25 -9.29
C ASP A 177 -109.33 50.45 -9.58
N ILE A 178 -108.79 51.45 -10.29
CA ILE A 178 -109.55 52.44 -11.04
C ILE A 178 -109.35 52.17 -12.54
N THR A 179 -110.42 52.15 -13.34
CA THR A 179 -110.32 51.96 -14.79
C THR A 179 -111.10 53.01 -15.58
N VAL A 180 -110.38 53.69 -16.48
CA VAL A 180 -110.90 54.74 -17.36
C VAL A 180 -111.16 54.13 -18.75
N ASN A 181 -112.36 53.58 -18.95
CA ASN A 181 -112.79 52.97 -20.23
C ASN A 181 -113.50 53.96 -21.14
N SER A 182 -113.73 55.21 -20.71
CA SER A 182 -114.38 56.25 -21.50
C SER A 182 -113.80 57.62 -21.15
N ALA A 183 -113.65 58.48 -22.15
CA ALA A 183 -112.81 59.66 -22.06
C ALA A 183 -113.39 60.73 -21.12
N ILE A 184 -112.57 61.26 -20.21
CA ILE A 184 -112.92 62.38 -19.34
C ILE A 184 -112.40 63.66 -19.99
N LEU A 185 -113.30 64.48 -20.53
CA LEU A 185 -112.95 65.69 -21.28
C LEU A 185 -113.56 66.93 -20.62
N ALA A 186 -112.85 67.55 -19.68
CA ALA A 186 -113.21 68.87 -19.18
C ALA A 186 -112.89 69.93 -20.25
N GLY A 187 -113.80 70.89 -20.44
CA GLY A 187 -113.93 71.61 -21.71
C GLY A 187 -114.33 73.09 -21.60
N SER A 188 -114.20 73.73 -20.44
CA SER A 188 -114.37 75.20 -20.35
C SER A 188 -113.22 75.92 -21.08
N PRO A 189 -113.49 76.78 -22.10
CA PRO A 189 -112.45 77.53 -22.80
C PRO A 189 -112.02 78.84 -22.09
N SER A 190 -112.70 79.23 -21.01
CA SER A 190 -112.56 80.55 -20.38
C SER A 190 -112.27 80.53 -18.88
N SER A 191 -112.24 79.35 -18.24
CA SER A 191 -111.86 79.17 -16.84
C SER A 191 -111.13 77.84 -16.65
N ARG A 192 -110.16 77.82 -15.72
CA ARG A 192 -109.51 76.58 -15.24
C ARG A 192 -110.59 75.68 -14.62
N SER A 193 -110.58 74.39 -14.96
CA SER A 193 -111.50 73.40 -14.38
C SER A 193 -111.07 72.99 -12.95
N GLY A 194 -111.82 72.14 -12.26
CA GLY A 194 -111.34 71.52 -11.02
C GLY A 194 -110.11 70.63 -11.26
N ASP A 195 -109.35 70.34 -10.20
CA ASP A 195 -108.28 69.34 -10.26
C ASP A 195 -108.88 67.92 -10.13
N LEU A 196 -108.35 66.96 -10.89
CA LEU A 196 -108.79 65.56 -10.88
C LEU A 196 -107.75 64.67 -10.20
N ALA A 197 -108.16 63.82 -9.26
CA ALA A 197 -107.32 62.80 -8.64
C ALA A 197 -107.95 61.41 -8.75
N LEU A 198 -107.17 60.42 -9.18
CA LEU A 198 -107.51 59.00 -9.20
C LEU A 198 -106.58 58.28 -8.21
N ASN A 199 -107.12 57.75 -7.11
CA ASN A 199 -106.38 57.07 -6.03
C ASN A 199 -106.80 55.60 -5.91
N ALA A 200 -105.97 54.67 -6.41
CA ALA A 200 -106.25 53.24 -6.44
C ALA A 200 -105.42 52.46 -5.41
N GLY A 201 -106.07 51.62 -4.59
CA GLY A 201 -105.40 50.72 -3.66
C GLY A 201 -104.59 49.62 -4.36
N ARG A 202 -104.92 49.29 -5.62
CA ARG A 202 -104.11 48.46 -6.53
C ARG A 202 -103.72 49.24 -7.79
N SER A 203 -104.44 49.16 -8.92
CA SER A 203 -103.95 49.68 -10.22
C SER A 203 -104.80 50.80 -10.82
N ILE A 204 -104.20 51.62 -11.70
CA ILE A 204 -104.92 52.57 -12.58
C ILE A 204 -104.74 52.12 -14.04
N LEU A 205 -105.84 51.79 -14.70
CA LEU A 205 -105.85 51.40 -16.12
C LEU A 205 -106.53 52.49 -16.95
N MET A 206 -105.76 53.17 -17.80
CA MET A 206 -106.24 54.22 -18.69
C MET A 206 -106.42 53.67 -20.12
N ASN A 207 -107.66 53.30 -20.43
CA ASN A 207 -108.06 52.79 -21.75
C ASN A 207 -108.63 53.89 -22.66
N ALA A 208 -108.90 55.09 -22.11
CA ALA A 208 -109.41 56.26 -22.83
C ALA A 208 -108.74 57.55 -22.33
N SER A 209 -108.83 58.61 -23.12
CA SER A 209 -108.14 59.88 -22.87
C SER A 209 -108.69 60.70 -21.70
N ILE A 210 -107.83 61.47 -21.05
CA ILE A 210 -108.17 62.42 -19.99
C ILE A 210 -107.71 63.83 -20.39
N SER A 211 -108.57 64.83 -20.24
CA SER A 211 -108.21 66.24 -20.34
C SER A 211 -108.90 67.10 -19.28
N THR A 212 -108.13 68.01 -18.68
CA THR A 212 -108.50 68.81 -17.49
C THR A 212 -108.45 70.32 -17.73
N SER A 213 -108.44 70.80 -18.98
CA SER A 213 -108.42 72.23 -19.37
C SER A 213 -107.59 73.15 -18.45
N ASN A 214 -106.26 72.94 -18.41
CA ASN A 214 -105.29 73.69 -17.60
C ASN A 214 -105.29 73.41 -16.08
N SER A 215 -105.98 72.37 -15.62
CA SER A 215 -106.02 71.94 -14.22
C SER A 215 -105.13 70.72 -13.96
N ASN A 216 -104.78 70.48 -12.70
CA ASN A 216 -103.89 69.39 -12.32
C ASN A 216 -104.58 68.03 -12.46
N LEU A 217 -103.78 67.01 -12.76
CA LEU A 217 -104.19 65.61 -12.74
C LEU A 217 -103.23 64.83 -11.82
N THR A 218 -103.79 64.11 -10.86
CA THR A 218 -103.06 63.20 -9.97
C THR A 218 -103.50 61.77 -10.21
N LEU A 219 -102.54 60.87 -10.44
CA LEU A 219 -102.74 59.43 -10.61
C LEU A 219 -101.92 58.71 -9.55
N ALA A 220 -102.55 58.22 -8.49
CA ALA A 220 -101.89 57.49 -7.40
C ALA A 220 -102.37 56.05 -7.36
N ALA A 221 -101.45 55.08 -7.45
CA ALA A 221 -101.74 53.66 -7.38
C ALA A 221 -100.88 52.95 -6.32
N ASN A 222 -101.20 51.69 -6.03
CA ASN A 222 -100.68 50.93 -4.88
C ASN A 222 -100.85 51.68 -3.54
N ASP A 223 -101.95 52.40 -3.36
CA ASP A 223 -102.08 53.37 -2.27
C ASP A 223 -102.04 52.73 -0.86
N SER A 224 -101.63 53.49 0.17
CA SER A 224 -101.41 52.96 1.53
C SER A 224 -102.69 52.87 2.36
N VAL A 225 -102.64 52.13 3.48
CA VAL A 225 -103.76 52.07 4.44
C VAL A 225 -104.06 53.46 5.05
N ASP A 226 -103.03 54.27 5.28
CA ASP A 226 -103.16 55.63 5.82
C ASP A 226 -103.91 56.58 4.87
N ASN A 227 -103.89 56.30 3.55
CA ASN A 227 -104.65 57.02 2.53
C ASN A 227 -106.07 56.45 2.31
N GLY A 228 -106.52 55.55 3.18
CA GLY A 228 -107.90 55.04 3.22
C GLY A 228 -108.13 53.69 2.56
N VAL A 229 -107.08 53.00 2.10
CA VAL A 229 -107.20 51.64 1.55
C VAL A 229 -107.45 50.64 2.68
N VAL A 230 -108.57 49.93 2.61
CA VAL A 230 -108.91 48.87 3.55
C VAL A 230 -108.27 47.56 3.08
N ASP A 231 -107.19 47.14 3.75
CA ASP A 231 -106.33 46.00 3.35
C ASP A 231 -107.10 44.73 2.98
N ALA A 232 -108.15 44.39 3.74
CA ALA A 232 -109.00 43.21 3.50
C ALA A 232 -109.72 43.19 2.13
N TYR A 233 -109.80 44.32 1.42
CA TYR A 233 -110.43 44.45 0.10
C TYR A 233 -109.42 44.72 -1.03
N ARG A 234 -108.12 44.77 -0.74
CA ARG A 234 -107.07 44.98 -1.74
C ARG A 234 -106.60 43.64 -2.31
N ALA A 235 -107.12 43.29 -3.50
CA ALA A 235 -106.84 42.01 -4.17
C ALA A 235 -105.35 41.79 -4.49
N ASP A 236 -104.96 40.53 -4.67
CA ASP A 236 -103.59 40.11 -4.97
C ASP A 236 -103.08 40.59 -6.34
N GLY A 237 -101.78 40.43 -6.60
CA GLY A 237 -101.12 40.78 -7.87
C GLY A 237 -100.57 42.22 -7.95
N SER A 238 -99.55 42.44 -8.76
CA SER A 238 -98.81 43.71 -8.80
C SER A 238 -99.66 44.91 -9.23
N ALA A 239 -99.53 46.01 -8.49
CA ALA A 239 -100.11 47.30 -8.82
C ALA A 239 -99.36 47.97 -10.00
N VAL A 240 -100.10 48.56 -10.94
CA VAL A 240 -99.55 49.26 -12.13
C VAL A 240 -100.31 50.55 -12.43
N ILE A 241 -99.68 51.45 -13.20
CA ILE A 241 -100.37 52.58 -13.86
C ILE A 241 -100.09 52.47 -15.35
N THR A 242 -101.10 52.21 -16.18
CA THR A 242 -100.88 51.84 -17.59
C THR A 242 -101.78 52.63 -18.55
N MET A 243 -101.17 53.21 -19.59
CA MET A 243 -101.85 53.84 -20.72
C MET A 243 -101.96 52.91 -21.94
N ALA A 244 -103.19 52.56 -22.32
CA ALA A 244 -103.48 51.77 -23.51
C ALA A 244 -103.15 52.53 -24.81
N PRO A 245 -102.81 51.84 -25.92
CA PRO A 245 -102.60 52.48 -27.22
C PRO A 245 -103.80 53.35 -27.65
N GLY A 246 -103.53 54.58 -28.09
CA GLY A 246 -104.56 55.54 -28.49
C GLY A 246 -105.18 56.36 -27.36
N SER A 247 -104.84 56.09 -26.09
CA SER A 247 -105.17 56.98 -24.97
C SER A 247 -104.16 58.14 -24.86
N THR A 248 -104.64 59.31 -24.44
CA THR A 248 -103.83 60.54 -24.30
C THR A 248 -104.15 61.27 -23.00
N ILE A 249 -103.16 61.90 -22.37
CA ILE A 249 -103.39 62.85 -21.26
C ILE A 249 -103.11 64.27 -21.77
N ASN A 250 -104.05 65.19 -21.57
CA ASN A 250 -103.84 66.61 -21.87
C ASN A 250 -104.33 67.53 -20.74
N THR A 251 -103.41 67.93 -19.86
CA THR A 251 -103.69 68.90 -18.78
C THR A 251 -103.38 70.35 -19.19
N GLY A 252 -102.94 70.62 -20.42
CA GLY A 252 -102.59 71.96 -20.89
C GLY A 252 -101.42 72.54 -20.09
N ASN A 253 -101.68 73.60 -19.31
CA ASN A 253 -100.70 74.19 -18.38
C ASN A 253 -100.76 73.61 -16.95
N GLY A 254 -101.71 72.72 -16.65
CA GLY A 254 -101.83 72.07 -15.34
C GLY A 254 -100.78 70.97 -15.14
N ASN A 255 -100.37 70.69 -13.90
CA ASN A 255 -99.36 69.68 -13.61
C ASN A 255 -99.95 68.27 -13.62
N LEU A 256 -99.18 67.31 -14.13
CA LEU A 256 -99.46 65.88 -14.05
C LEU A 256 -98.54 65.23 -13.02
N THR A 257 -99.13 64.65 -11.99
CA THR A 257 -98.43 63.87 -10.97
C THR A 257 -98.88 62.42 -11.06
N ILE A 258 -97.93 61.50 -11.24
CA ILE A 258 -98.15 60.06 -11.31
C ILE A 258 -97.29 59.40 -10.23
N GLU A 259 -97.91 58.60 -9.38
CA GLU A 259 -97.25 58.00 -8.22
C GLU A 259 -97.69 56.55 -8.07
N LEU A 260 -96.76 55.60 -8.24
CA LEU A 260 -96.98 54.21 -7.81
C LEU A 260 -96.33 54.07 -6.43
N ARG A 261 -97.15 54.00 -5.38
CA ARG A 261 -96.69 54.02 -3.98
C ARG A 261 -96.10 52.67 -3.56
N ASP A 262 -95.48 52.65 -2.38
CA ASP A 262 -94.81 51.45 -1.84
C ASP A 262 -95.78 50.40 -1.25
N GLY A 263 -97.08 50.70 -1.21
CA GLY A 263 -98.12 49.84 -0.63
C GLY A 263 -98.02 49.64 0.88
N SER A 264 -97.38 50.57 1.60
CA SER A 264 -97.24 50.53 3.06
C SER A 264 -98.56 50.26 3.81
N GLY A 265 -98.46 49.42 4.85
CA GLY A 265 -99.58 48.98 5.69
C GLY A 265 -100.41 47.81 5.15
N LYS A 266 -100.26 47.44 3.86
CA LYS A 266 -101.06 46.36 3.23
C LYS A 266 -100.38 45.00 3.24
N THR A 267 -101.18 43.93 3.29
CA THR A 267 -100.78 42.53 3.18
C THR A 267 -100.23 42.22 1.79
N ASN A 268 -101.01 42.55 0.74
CA ASN A 268 -100.54 42.55 -0.64
C ASN A 268 -99.98 43.94 -0.96
N ARG A 269 -98.75 44.05 -1.49
CA ARG A 269 -98.08 45.34 -1.74
C ARG A 269 -97.17 45.38 -2.97
N GLU A 270 -97.22 44.33 -3.78
CA GLU A 270 -96.46 44.15 -5.01
C GLU A 270 -96.75 45.27 -6.01
N SER A 271 -95.75 45.60 -6.81
CA SER A 271 -95.70 46.73 -7.73
C SER A 271 -95.07 46.30 -9.06
N GLY A 272 -95.52 46.90 -10.15
CA GLY A 272 -94.93 46.76 -11.48
C GLY A 272 -94.59 48.14 -12.06
N ASP A 273 -94.67 48.27 -13.37
CA ASP A 273 -94.30 49.50 -14.07
C ASP A 273 -95.39 50.59 -14.08
N ILE A 274 -94.92 51.83 -14.25
CA ILE A 274 -95.73 52.92 -14.78
C ILE A 274 -95.48 52.99 -16.30
N THR A 275 -96.51 52.76 -17.12
CA THR A 275 -96.41 52.77 -18.59
C THR A 275 -97.09 53.99 -19.19
N LEU A 276 -96.30 54.87 -19.82
CA LEU A 276 -96.74 56.17 -20.32
C LEU A 276 -96.67 56.29 -21.86
N ARG A 277 -97.55 57.11 -22.43
CA ARG A 277 -97.53 57.55 -23.85
C ARG A 277 -98.30 58.87 -24.00
N ASP A 278 -98.03 59.64 -25.04
CA ASP A 278 -98.89 60.72 -25.56
C ASP A 278 -99.51 61.64 -24.49
N ILE A 279 -98.62 62.30 -23.75
CA ILE A 279 -98.93 63.22 -22.65
C ILE A 279 -98.59 64.66 -23.06
N THR A 280 -99.48 65.61 -22.77
CA THR A 280 -99.20 67.05 -22.78
C THR A 280 -99.61 67.67 -21.45
N ALA A 281 -98.68 68.27 -20.73
CA ALA A 281 -98.93 68.87 -19.42
C ALA A 281 -98.08 70.13 -19.18
N GLY A 282 -98.37 70.89 -18.11
CA GLY A 282 -97.49 71.97 -17.65
C GLY A 282 -96.14 71.42 -17.20
N SER A 283 -96.18 70.47 -16.27
CA SER A 283 -95.07 69.58 -15.93
C SER A 283 -95.56 68.14 -15.79
N ILE A 284 -94.66 67.18 -15.94
CA ILE A 284 -94.91 65.73 -15.80
C ILE A 284 -93.98 65.21 -14.70
N SER A 285 -94.54 64.68 -13.62
CA SER A 285 -93.79 63.93 -12.61
C SER A 285 -94.36 62.52 -12.54
N ALA A 286 -93.53 61.50 -12.76
CA ALA A 286 -93.89 60.10 -12.62
C ALA A 286 -92.88 59.38 -11.73
N VAL A 287 -93.31 58.96 -10.54
CA VAL A 287 -92.44 58.35 -9.53
C VAL A 287 -92.99 56.98 -9.12
N ASN A 288 -92.16 55.95 -9.29
CA ASN A 288 -92.43 54.59 -8.87
C ASN A 288 -91.62 54.29 -7.60
N TYR A 289 -92.31 54.31 -6.45
CA TYR A 289 -91.78 53.90 -5.14
C TYR A 289 -91.94 52.40 -4.88
N GLY A 290 -92.27 51.63 -5.91
CA GLY A 290 -92.47 50.18 -5.84
C GLY A 290 -91.24 49.44 -5.32
N ILE A 291 -91.44 48.58 -4.32
CA ILE A 291 -90.37 47.80 -3.68
C ILE A 291 -89.96 46.56 -4.51
N THR A 292 -90.78 46.16 -5.48
CA THR A 292 -90.58 44.96 -6.30
C THR A 292 -89.48 45.21 -7.34
N ALA A 293 -88.71 44.18 -7.73
CA ALA A 293 -87.83 44.29 -8.89
C ALA A 293 -88.68 44.40 -10.17
N GLY A 294 -88.30 45.23 -11.14
CA GLY A 294 -89.20 45.60 -12.26
C GLY A 294 -90.27 46.63 -11.88
N SER A 295 -90.01 47.49 -10.88
CA SER A 295 -90.84 48.66 -10.57
C SER A 295 -90.25 49.90 -11.26
N GLY A 296 -90.35 49.94 -12.58
CA GLY A 296 -89.74 50.95 -13.44
C GLY A 296 -90.71 51.99 -13.99
N ILE A 297 -90.18 52.78 -14.91
CA ILE A 297 -90.94 53.64 -15.83
C ILE A 297 -90.73 53.11 -17.25
N THR A 298 -91.81 52.74 -17.93
CA THR A 298 -91.79 52.32 -19.34
C THR A 298 -92.43 53.40 -20.20
N LEU A 299 -91.71 53.86 -21.23
CA LEU A 299 -92.23 54.77 -22.24
C LEU A 299 -92.60 53.96 -23.49
N ALA A 300 -93.89 53.90 -23.79
CA ALA A 300 -94.37 53.36 -25.06
C ALA A 300 -94.28 54.44 -26.15
N ALA A 301 -94.20 54.00 -27.42
CA ALA A 301 -94.07 54.89 -28.57
C ALA A 301 -95.12 56.02 -28.53
N GLY A 302 -94.65 57.27 -28.61
CA GLY A 302 -95.43 58.48 -28.41
C GLY A 302 -94.58 59.67 -27.99
N THR A 303 -95.22 60.74 -27.52
CA THR A 303 -94.54 61.95 -27.00
C THR A 303 -94.99 62.29 -25.59
N LEU A 304 -94.05 62.52 -24.67
CA LEU A 304 -94.31 63.18 -23.38
C LEU A 304 -93.83 64.62 -23.49
N LYS A 305 -94.77 65.57 -23.48
CA LYS A 305 -94.52 66.99 -23.67
C LYS A 305 -94.85 67.80 -22.41
N ALA A 306 -93.87 68.54 -21.90
CA ALA A 306 -94.08 69.55 -20.88
C ALA A 306 -94.06 70.97 -21.49
N ASN A 307 -95.08 71.76 -21.16
CA ASN A 307 -95.28 73.13 -21.64
C ASN A 307 -94.56 74.17 -20.76
N ALA A 308 -94.05 73.79 -19.58
CA ALA A 308 -93.18 74.65 -18.79
C ALA A 308 -91.91 75.03 -19.59
N ASN A 309 -91.48 76.28 -19.39
CA ASN A 309 -90.37 76.92 -20.11
C ASN A 309 -89.06 76.99 -19.31
N SER A 310 -89.07 76.50 -18.06
CA SER A 310 -87.94 76.48 -17.14
C SER A 310 -88.11 75.36 -16.10
N GLY A 311 -87.01 74.98 -15.44
CA GLY A 311 -87.00 73.99 -14.36
C GLY A 311 -87.09 72.53 -14.83
N SER A 312 -87.23 71.63 -13.85
CA SER A 312 -87.33 70.18 -14.05
C SER A 312 -88.75 69.79 -14.48
N SER A 313 -89.06 70.00 -15.76
CA SER A 313 -90.44 69.93 -16.30
C SER A 313 -90.94 68.52 -16.63
N ILE A 314 -90.03 67.56 -16.85
CA ILE A 314 -90.35 66.14 -16.92
C ILE A 314 -89.43 65.42 -15.94
N VAL A 315 -90.00 64.72 -14.98
CA VAL A 315 -89.27 63.97 -13.95
C VAL A 315 -89.81 62.56 -13.95
N LEU A 316 -88.97 61.60 -14.30
CA LEU A 316 -89.31 60.17 -14.33
C LEU A 316 -88.39 59.47 -13.34
N ALA A 317 -88.93 58.70 -12.40
CA ALA A 317 -88.14 57.99 -11.40
C ALA A 317 -88.71 56.60 -11.14
N GLY A 318 -87.86 55.59 -11.26
CA GLY A 318 -88.19 54.21 -10.92
C GLY A 318 -86.92 53.40 -10.70
N ARG A 319 -87.06 52.09 -10.52
CA ARG A 319 -85.92 51.18 -10.41
C ARG A 319 -85.30 50.89 -11.77
N ASP A 320 -86.14 50.73 -12.78
CA ASP A 320 -85.75 50.49 -14.16
C ASP A 320 -86.31 51.62 -15.06
N PHE A 321 -85.67 51.89 -16.19
CA PHE A 321 -86.19 52.82 -17.20
C PHE A 321 -86.12 52.20 -18.59
N ASP A 322 -87.27 51.99 -19.22
CA ASP A 322 -87.36 51.42 -20.55
C ASP A 322 -88.00 52.38 -21.55
N ASN A 323 -87.19 52.90 -22.49
CA ASN A 323 -87.63 53.63 -23.68
C ASN A 323 -87.30 52.86 -24.98
N SER A 324 -87.29 51.53 -24.95
CA SER A 324 -87.05 50.67 -26.13
C SER A 324 -87.97 50.98 -27.32
N ALA A 325 -89.16 51.54 -27.06
CA ALA A 325 -90.11 51.97 -28.07
C ALA A 325 -89.77 53.33 -28.74
N GLY A 326 -88.72 54.02 -28.31
CA GLY A 326 -88.24 55.27 -28.93
C GLY A 326 -89.17 56.48 -28.74
N ALA A 327 -89.82 56.59 -27.58
CA ALA A 327 -90.63 57.75 -27.24
C ALA A 327 -89.77 59.01 -27.07
N THR A 328 -90.38 60.17 -27.34
CA THR A 328 -89.69 61.47 -27.22
C THR A 328 -90.11 62.22 -25.96
N LEU A 329 -89.12 62.79 -25.26
CA LEU A 329 -89.33 63.73 -24.15
C LEU A 329 -89.16 65.16 -24.69
N SER A 330 -90.24 65.93 -24.73
CA SER A 330 -90.27 67.28 -25.30
C SER A 330 -90.45 68.32 -24.21
N THR A 331 -89.44 69.17 -24.03
CA THR A 331 -89.44 70.32 -23.12
C THR A 331 -89.31 71.62 -23.91
N SER A 332 -89.44 72.78 -23.25
CA SER A 332 -89.36 74.09 -23.92
C SER A 332 -88.51 75.10 -23.13
N GLY A 333 -87.96 76.11 -23.82
CA GLY A 333 -87.15 77.16 -23.19
C GLY A 333 -85.88 76.60 -22.53
N THR A 334 -85.73 76.83 -21.23
CA THR A 334 -84.65 76.28 -20.39
C THR A 334 -85.10 75.08 -19.54
N ALA A 335 -86.29 74.53 -19.83
CA ALA A 335 -86.81 73.38 -19.10
C ALA A 335 -86.10 72.08 -19.49
N ARG A 336 -85.85 71.24 -18.50
CA ARG A 336 -85.15 69.95 -18.63
C ARG A 336 -86.04 68.76 -18.32
N TRP A 337 -85.65 67.59 -18.84
CA TRP A 337 -86.07 66.30 -18.32
C TRP A 337 -84.99 65.66 -17.45
N ILE A 338 -85.41 64.93 -16.42
CA ILE A 338 -84.52 64.13 -15.55
C ILE A 338 -85.12 62.74 -15.40
N VAL A 339 -84.27 61.72 -15.56
CA VAL A 339 -84.64 60.31 -15.36
C VAL A 339 -83.78 59.70 -14.26
N TYR A 340 -84.43 59.05 -13.28
CA TYR A 340 -83.80 58.29 -12.21
C TYR A 340 -84.01 56.78 -12.43
N SER A 341 -82.95 55.99 -12.23
CA SER A 341 -82.90 54.52 -12.40
C SER A 341 -81.94 53.89 -11.38
N ASP A 342 -82.01 52.58 -11.14
CA ASP A 342 -81.08 51.87 -10.25
C ASP A 342 -79.65 51.83 -10.85
N SER A 343 -79.50 51.65 -12.17
CA SER A 343 -78.19 51.57 -12.84
C SER A 343 -78.25 51.90 -14.34
N PRO A 344 -77.12 52.24 -15.01
CA PRO A 344 -77.07 52.36 -16.47
C PRO A 344 -77.49 51.08 -17.21
N GLY A 345 -77.21 49.90 -16.63
CA GLY A 345 -77.62 48.60 -17.19
C GLY A 345 -79.13 48.34 -17.10
N ALA A 346 -79.84 49.07 -16.22
CA ALA A 346 -81.29 49.06 -16.06
C ALA A 346 -81.97 50.18 -16.89
N THR A 347 -81.25 50.82 -17.83
CA THR A 347 -81.72 52.01 -18.55
C THR A 347 -81.58 51.87 -20.06
N ILE A 348 -82.71 51.62 -20.73
CA ILE A 348 -82.81 51.61 -22.18
C ILE A 348 -83.21 53.02 -22.62
N LYS A 349 -82.24 53.82 -23.08
CA LYS A 349 -82.45 55.26 -23.37
C LYS A 349 -83.34 55.54 -24.59
N GLY A 350 -83.47 54.61 -25.54
CA GLY A 350 -84.38 54.78 -26.69
C GLY A 350 -84.00 55.90 -27.68
N GLY A 351 -82.75 56.36 -27.67
CA GLY A 351 -82.31 57.54 -28.43
C GLY A 351 -82.36 58.87 -27.65
N LEU A 352 -82.77 58.87 -26.37
CA LEU A 352 -82.62 60.03 -25.49
C LEU A 352 -81.14 60.28 -25.18
N THR A 353 -80.70 61.51 -25.39
CA THR A 353 -79.35 62.00 -25.09
C THR A 353 -79.38 62.95 -23.89
N SER A 354 -78.67 62.60 -22.82
CA SER A 354 -78.49 63.48 -21.64
C SER A 354 -77.27 64.38 -21.78
N ASP A 355 -77.38 65.61 -21.28
CA ASP A 355 -76.28 66.58 -21.17
C ASP A 355 -75.39 66.30 -19.95
N PHE A 356 -75.94 65.71 -18.88
CA PHE A 356 -75.18 65.30 -17.69
C PHE A 356 -75.65 63.95 -17.13
N ARG A 357 -74.80 63.34 -16.28
CA ARG A 357 -75.13 62.11 -15.56
C ARG A 357 -74.61 62.16 -14.12
N HIS A 358 -75.33 61.51 -13.20
CA HIS A 358 -74.90 61.35 -11.80
C HIS A 358 -75.04 59.90 -11.33
N TYR A 359 -74.19 59.53 -10.37
CA TYR A 359 -74.03 58.18 -9.87
C TYR A 359 -74.04 58.17 -8.34
N ASN A 360 -74.45 57.04 -7.73
CA ASN A 360 -74.67 56.92 -6.28
C ASN A 360 -75.79 57.86 -5.74
N ALA A 361 -76.77 58.16 -6.60
CA ALA A 361 -77.79 59.18 -6.37
C ALA A 361 -79.20 58.66 -6.71
N THR A 362 -80.16 58.95 -5.84
CA THR A 362 -81.56 58.53 -5.94
C THR A 362 -82.48 59.73 -5.94
N TYR A 363 -83.74 59.53 -6.35
CA TYR A 363 -84.76 60.57 -6.28
C TYR A 363 -84.91 61.17 -4.87
N SER A 364 -84.76 60.34 -3.83
CA SER A 364 -84.89 60.75 -2.43
C SER A 364 -83.69 61.54 -1.89
N ASN A 365 -82.45 61.12 -2.19
CA ASN A 365 -81.26 61.81 -1.67
C ASN A 365 -80.80 62.98 -2.58
N TYR A 366 -81.09 62.93 -3.88
CA TYR A 366 -80.68 63.88 -4.90
C TYR A 366 -81.86 64.29 -5.79
N SER A 367 -82.89 64.85 -5.14
CA SER A 367 -84.12 65.35 -5.76
C SER A 367 -83.87 66.43 -6.84
N PRO A 368 -84.85 66.70 -7.74
CA PRO A 368 -84.65 67.56 -8.91
C PRO A 368 -84.14 68.99 -8.63
N ASP A 369 -84.36 69.51 -7.42
CA ASP A 369 -83.91 70.83 -6.97
C ASP A 369 -82.43 70.87 -6.53
N LYS A 370 -81.82 69.71 -6.26
CA LYS A 370 -80.41 69.58 -5.86
C LYS A 370 -79.44 69.50 -7.05
N ILE A 371 -79.96 69.43 -8.27
CA ILE A 371 -79.17 69.29 -9.49
C ILE A 371 -78.84 70.67 -10.06
N SER A 372 -77.57 71.05 -9.92
CA SER A 372 -76.99 72.30 -10.42
C SER A 372 -76.76 72.36 -11.93
N GLU A 373 -76.75 71.20 -12.59
CA GLU A 373 -76.32 71.00 -13.97
C GLU A 373 -77.40 71.44 -14.96
N SER A 374 -77.03 72.29 -15.92
CA SER A 374 -77.91 72.67 -17.02
C SER A 374 -78.10 71.54 -18.03
N GLY A 375 -79.30 71.47 -18.63
CA GLY A 375 -79.63 70.45 -19.64
C GLY A 375 -80.37 69.26 -19.04
N ASN A 376 -80.43 68.17 -19.79
CA ASN A 376 -81.17 66.95 -19.47
C ASN A 376 -80.28 65.90 -18.79
N GLY A 377 -80.85 65.07 -17.90
CA GLY A 377 -80.05 64.21 -17.02
C GLY A 377 -80.54 62.78 -16.85
N PHE A 378 -79.60 61.84 -16.78
CA PHE A 378 -79.82 60.52 -16.15
C PHE A 378 -79.12 60.47 -14.78
N ILE A 379 -79.79 59.91 -13.78
CA ILE A 379 -79.28 59.80 -12.41
C ILE A 379 -79.45 58.35 -11.94
N TYR A 380 -78.38 57.77 -11.42
CA TYR A 380 -78.34 56.35 -11.09
C TYR A 380 -78.02 56.09 -9.62
N ASN A 381 -78.82 55.22 -9.00
CA ASN A 381 -78.66 54.79 -7.60
C ASN A 381 -77.29 54.12 -7.35
N SER A 382 -76.79 53.37 -8.33
CA SER A 382 -75.49 52.71 -8.30
C SER A 382 -74.49 53.37 -9.26
N ALA A 383 -73.20 53.31 -8.90
CA ALA A 383 -72.12 53.63 -9.82
C ALA A 383 -72.02 52.60 -10.97
N PRO A 384 -71.59 53.01 -12.17
CA PRO A 384 -71.06 52.08 -13.15
C PRO A 384 -69.79 51.45 -12.56
N GLY A 385 -69.36 50.33 -13.14
CA GLY A 385 -68.15 49.64 -12.68
C GLY A 385 -66.91 50.54 -12.63
N THR A 386 -66.00 50.24 -11.71
CA THR A 386 -64.73 50.94 -11.49
C THR A 386 -63.97 51.24 -12.78
N ILE A 387 -63.53 52.49 -12.97
CA ILE A 387 -62.72 52.88 -14.13
C ILE A 387 -61.34 52.23 -13.99
N SER A 388 -60.99 51.37 -14.95
CA SER A 388 -59.71 50.69 -14.99
C SER A 388 -58.65 51.57 -15.67
N VAL A 389 -57.63 51.95 -14.90
CA VAL A 389 -56.49 52.77 -15.34
C VAL A 389 -55.35 51.84 -15.77
N SER A 390 -55.18 51.66 -17.08
CA SER A 390 -54.10 50.88 -17.66
C SER A 390 -52.92 51.81 -17.97
N THR A 391 -51.74 51.52 -17.44
CA THR A 391 -50.55 52.35 -17.65
C THR A 391 -49.94 52.08 -19.03
N THR A 392 -49.46 53.12 -19.69
CA THR A 392 -48.89 53.05 -21.04
C THR A 392 -47.51 53.69 -21.10
N LEU A 393 -46.75 53.40 -22.15
CA LEU A 393 -45.49 54.11 -22.45
C LEU A 393 -45.83 55.38 -23.22
N ALA A 394 -45.53 56.55 -22.66
CA ALA A 394 -45.73 57.84 -23.33
C ALA A 394 -44.54 58.22 -24.21
N SER A 395 -43.31 57.97 -23.75
CA SER A 395 -42.07 58.16 -24.51
C SER A 395 -40.89 57.41 -23.88
N GLY A 396 -39.79 57.27 -24.62
CA GLY A 396 -38.62 56.49 -24.20
C GLY A 396 -38.78 55.00 -24.51
N SER A 397 -38.13 54.13 -23.75
CA SER A 397 -38.19 52.67 -23.90
C SER A 397 -38.67 52.00 -22.62
N ALA A 398 -39.58 51.03 -22.72
CA ALA A 398 -40.00 50.19 -21.59
C ALA A 398 -38.95 49.13 -21.20
N SER A 399 -37.67 49.46 -21.35
CA SER A 399 -36.54 48.68 -20.86
C SER A 399 -35.35 49.55 -20.51
N SER A 400 -34.50 49.02 -19.62
CA SER A 400 -33.15 49.52 -19.32
C SER A 400 -32.25 48.34 -19.01
N ILE A 401 -30.94 48.52 -19.10
CA ILE A 401 -29.99 47.53 -18.56
C ILE A 401 -29.84 47.71 -17.04
N TYR A 402 -29.58 46.61 -16.34
CA TYR A 402 -29.24 46.65 -14.92
C TYR A 402 -28.11 47.64 -14.60
N GLY A 403 -28.24 48.39 -13.51
CA GLY A 403 -27.32 49.47 -13.13
C GLY A 403 -27.59 50.82 -13.81
N SER A 404 -28.55 50.91 -14.74
CA SER A 404 -28.91 52.16 -15.44
C SER A 404 -30.31 52.65 -15.04
N ALA A 405 -30.45 53.96 -14.82
CA ALA A 405 -31.74 54.57 -14.52
C ALA A 405 -32.71 54.46 -15.72
N PRO A 406 -34.02 54.22 -15.50
CA PRO A 406 -35.02 54.25 -16.56
C PRO A 406 -35.08 55.62 -17.26
N SER A 407 -35.25 55.59 -18.59
CA SER A 407 -35.47 56.77 -19.43
C SER A 407 -36.90 56.88 -19.98
N ALA A 408 -37.84 56.10 -19.44
CA ALA A 408 -39.24 56.07 -19.86
C ALA A 408 -40.07 57.17 -19.19
N THR A 409 -40.97 57.77 -19.97
CA THR A 409 -42.09 58.57 -19.47
C THR A 409 -43.37 57.74 -19.58
N TYR A 410 -44.18 57.73 -18.53
CA TYR A 410 -45.38 56.89 -18.42
C TYR A 410 -46.67 57.69 -18.66
N GLY A 411 -47.58 57.11 -19.43
CA GLY A 411 -48.94 57.60 -19.66
C GLY A 411 -49.99 56.62 -19.13
N TYR A 412 -51.25 56.84 -19.51
CA TYR A 412 -52.37 55.96 -19.16
C TYR A 412 -53.41 55.89 -20.28
N THR A 413 -54.23 54.86 -20.22
CA THR A 413 -55.54 54.76 -20.88
C THR A 413 -56.60 54.44 -19.83
N LEU A 414 -57.81 54.96 -20.02
CA LEU A 414 -58.96 54.65 -19.18
C LEU A 414 -59.87 53.67 -19.91
N SER A 415 -60.50 52.77 -19.17
CA SER A 415 -61.53 51.85 -19.68
C SER A 415 -62.67 51.71 -18.67
N SER A 416 -63.89 51.75 -19.18
CA SER A 416 -65.16 51.74 -18.45
C SER A 416 -66.06 50.60 -18.97
N GLY A 417 -67.04 50.19 -18.17
CA GLY A 417 -68.12 49.30 -18.63
C GLY A 417 -69.24 50.04 -19.37
N ASP A 418 -69.36 51.35 -19.16
CA ASP A 418 -70.23 52.25 -19.92
C ASP A 418 -69.39 52.97 -20.99
N ASN A 419 -69.67 52.69 -22.26
CA ASN A 419 -68.94 53.24 -23.42
C ASN A 419 -69.05 54.77 -23.56
N GLU A 420 -69.93 55.43 -22.79
CA GLU A 420 -70.08 56.88 -22.79
C GLU A 420 -69.10 57.62 -21.85
N ASP A 421 -68.48 56.92 -20.88
CA ASP A 421 -67.55 57.52 -19.91
C ASP A 421 -66.13 57.68 -20.51
N ASN A 422 -65.71 58.91 -20.82
CA ASN A 422 -64.42 59.21 -21.41
C ASN A 422 -63.70 60.41 -20.74
N ILE A 423 -62.40 60.57 -20.98
CA ILE A 423 -61.56 61.60 -20.33
C ILE A 423 -62.16 63.02 -20.47
N GLY A 424 -62.85 63.31 -21.58
CA GLY A 424 -63.43 64.62 -21.86
C GLY A 424 -64.69 64.95 -21.07
N ASN A 425 -65.45 63.95 -20.58
CA ASN A 425 -66.72 64.19 -19.86
C ASN A 425 -66.70 63.78 -18.38
N ILE A 426 -65.73 62.98 -17.91
CA ILE A 426 -65.65 62.55 -16.50
C ILE A 426 -65.01 63.55 -15.52
N GLY A 427 -64.54 64.70 -15.99
CA GLY A 427 -63.90 65.73 -15.14
C GLY A 427 -62.68 65.21 -14.37
N LEU A 428 -61.76 64.53 -15.06
CA LEU A 428 -60.58 63.91 -14.45
C LEU A 428 -59.62 64.96 -13.86
N THR A 429 -59.23 64.78 -12.60
CA THR A 429 -58.34 65.66 -11.85
C THR A 429 -57.29 64.87 -11.07
N GLY A 430 -56.20 65.54 -10.67
CA GLY A 430 -55.08 64.91 -9.95
C GLY A 430 -53.94 64.43 -10.85
N THR A 431 -52.96 63.74 -10.27
CA THR A 431 -51.75 63.25 -10.96
C THR A 431 -51.59 61.74 -10.77
N MET A 432 -51.15 61.06 -11.83
CA MET A 432 -50.99 59.61 -11.80
C MET A 432 -49.85 59.18 -10.87
N LEU A 433 -50.17 58.47 -9.79
CA LEU A 433 -49.19 57.78 -8.96
C LEU A 433 -48.95 56.37 -9.50
N LEU A 434 -47.69 55.93 -9.49
CA LEU A 434 -47.26 54.65 -10.02
C LEU A 434 -46.56 53.82 -8.95
N THR A 435 -46.77 52.51 -8.99
CA THR A 435 -46.03 51.50 -8.24
C THR A 435 -45.30 50.56 -9.19
N GLY A 436 -44.24 49.91 -8.70
CA GLY A 436 -43.46 48.95 -9.51
C GLY A 436 -42.55 49.58 -10.55
N VAL A 437 -42.34 50.92 -10.53
CA VAL A 437 -41.34 51.59 -11.36
C VAL A 437 -39.93 51.16 -10.89
N PRO A 438 -39.11 50.54 -11.75
CA PRO A 438 -37.76 50.15 -11.37
C PRO A 438 -36.84 51.38 -11.21
N THR A 439 -35.72 51.16 -10.55
CA THR A 439 -34.65 52.13 -10.29
C THR A 439 -33.34 51.64 -10.93
N ALA A 440 -32.29 52.47 -10.93
CA ALA A 440 -30.95 52.03 -11.35
C ALA A 440 -30.40 50.84 -10.50
N SER A 441 -30.91 50.65 -9.28
CA SER A 441 -30.58 49.53 -8.38
C SER A 441 -31.55 48.34 -8.47
N SER A 442 -32.55 48.39 -9.35
CA SER A 442 -33.48 47.28 -9.54
C SER A 442 -32.81 46.14 -10.31
N ASN A 443 -32.93 44.92 -9.78
CA ASN A 443 -32.42 43.69 -10.38
C ASN A 443 -32.93 43.47 -11.81
N ALA A 444 -32.25 42.63 -12.58
CA ALA A 444 -32.75 42.26 -13.91
C ALA A 444 -34.02 41.40 -13.80
N GLY A 445 -35.04 41.72 -14.58
CA GLY A 445 -36.36 41.10 -14.50
C GLY A 445 -37.45 41.94 -15.16
N ILE A 446 -38.67 41.40 -15.16
CA ILE A 446 -39.86 42.08 -15.69
C ILE A 446 -40.63 42.72 -14.53
N TYR A 447 -40.66 44.03 -14.51
CA TYR A 447 -41.42 44.85 -13.58
C TYR A 447 -42.80 45.17 -14.18
N THR A 448 -43.82 45.22 -13.33
CA THR A 448 -45.19 45.60 -13.77
C THR A 448 -45.54 46.94 -13.16
N ILE A 449 -45.41 47.99 -13.96
CA ILE A 449 -45.65 49.37 -13.55
C ILE A 449 -47.16 49.58 -13.51
N SER A 450 -47.71 49.75 -12.32
CA SER A 450 -49.15 49.73 -12.08
C SER A 450 -49.64 51.05 -11.52
N TYR A 451 -50.86 51.45 -11.90
CA TYR A 451 -51.53 52.60 -11.30
C TYR A 451 -51.72 52.39 -9.79
N ALA A 452 -51.44 53.42 -9.00
CA ALA A 452 -51.43 53.35 -7.53
C ALA A 452 -52.33 54.41 -6.87
N GLY A 453 -53.11 55.16 -7.64
CA GLY A 453 -53.98 56.23 -7.16
C GLY A 453 -53.60 57.60 -7.72
N GLY A 454 -54.21 58.65 -7.16
CA GLY A 454 -53.94 60.04 -7.49
C GLY A 454 -54.87 60.68 -8.52
N PHE A 455 -55.81 59.92 -9.11
CA PHE A 455 -56.93 60.49 -9.87
C PHE A 455 -58.23 60.63 -9.05
N SER A 456 -58.96 61.69 -9.34
CA SER A 456 -60.31 61.98 -8.85
C SER A 456 -61.22 62.43 -9.99
N SER A 457 -62.54 62.20 -9.87
CA SER A 457 -63.56 62.63 -10.83
C SER A 457 -64.62 63.46 -10.12
N SER A 458 -65.07 64.54 -10.76
CA SER A 458 -66.19 65.36 -10.28
C SER A 458 -67.54 64.63 -10.31
N MET A 459 -67.65 63.50 -11.01
CA MET A 459 -68.85 62.66 -11.08
C MET A 459 -68.88 61.52 -10.04
N GLY A 460 -67.94 61.49 -9.09
CA GLY A 460 -67.89 60.47 -8.03
C GLY A 460 -67.40 59.08 -8.48
N LEU A 461 -66.77 58.97 -9.66
CA LEU A 461 -66.19 57.72 -10.15
C LEU A 461 -64.97 57.28 -9.33
N THR A 462 -64.81 55.96 -9.19
CA THR A 462 -63.64 55.33 -8.54
C THR A 462 -62.69 54.72 -9.57
N PHE A 463 -61.38 54.87 -9.32
CA PHE A 463 -60.32 54.41 -10.20
C PHE A 463 -59.58 53.22 -9.61
N THR A 464 -59.42 52.15 -10.39
CA THR A 464 -58.68 50.95 -10.01
C THR A 464 -57.54 50.66 -10.98
N ALA A 465 -56.54 49.90 -10.54
CA ALA A 465 -55.45 49.48 -11.41
C ALA A 465 -55.96 48.55 -12.52
N GLY A 466 -55.78 48.96 -13.77
CA GLY A 466 -55.99 48.14 -14.96
C GLY A 466 -54.74 47.32 -15.30
N THR A 467 -54.51 47.05 -16.59
CA THR A 467 -53.31 46.34 -17.02
C THR A 467 -52.06 47.21 -16.85
N GLY A 468 -51.13 46.76 -15.99
CA GLY A 468 -49.86 47.45 -15.80
C GLY A 468 -48.86 47.21 -16.94
N LEU A 469 -48.22 48.29 -17.40
CA LEU A 469 -47.12 48.29 -18.36
C LEU A 469 -45.99 47.36 -17.89
N LYS A 470 -45.57 46.44 -18.77
CA LYS A 470 -44.39 45.60 -18.53
C LYS A 470 -43.13 46.40 -18.87
N TYR A 471 -42.26 46.54 -17.89
CA TYR A 471 -40.95 47.19 -18.03
C TYR A 471 -39.85 46.14 -17.78
N THR A 472 -38.94 45.97 -18.74
CA THR A 472 -37.89 44.95 -18.66
C THR A 472 -36.57 45.57 -18.22
N VAL A 473 -36.09 45.25 -17.03
CA VAL A 473 -34.68 45.48 -16.70
C VAL A 473 -33.88 44.31 -17.29
N GLU A 474 -33.19 44.56 -18.38
CA GLU A 474 -32.33 43.60 -19.06
C GLU A 474 -31.06 43.34 -18.25
N LYS A 475 -30.56 42.12 -18.33
CA LYS A 475 -29.30 41.73 -17.68
C LYS A 475 -28.13 42.48 -18.31
N ARG A 476 -27.22 43.03 -17.48
CA ARG A 476 -26.02 43.72 -17.96
C ARG A 476 -25.00 42.72 -18.56
N PRO A 477 -24.50 42.91 -19.79
CA PRO A 477 -23.47 42.03 -20.34
C PRO A 477 -22.11 42.23 -19.64
N ILE A 478 -21.39 41.13 -19.39
CA ILE A 478 -20.06 41.15 -18.78
C ILE A 478 -19.19 40.01 -19.32
N ASN A 479 -17.91 40.28 -19.59
CA ASN A 479 -16.91 39.26 -19.84
C ASN A 479 -16.29 38.80 -18.51
N ILE A 480 -16.28 37.48 -18.28
CA ILE A 480 -15.55 36.84 -17.20
C ILE A 480 -14.49 35.94 -17.82
N SER A 481 -13.22 36.15 -17.48
CA SER A 481 -12.11 35.30 -17.90
C SER A 481 -11.63 34.46 -16.73
N ALA A 482 -11.54 33.14 -16.90
CA ALA A 482 -10.90 32.29 -15.89
C ALA A 482 -9.38 32.48 -15.88
N ASN A 483 -8.79 32.50 -14.68
CA ASN A 483 -7.35 32.43 -14.53
C ASN A 483 -6.89 30.99 -14.77
N SER A 484 -5.73 30.81 -15.41
CA SER A 484 -5.10 29.48 -15.51
C SER A 484 -4.71 28.97 -14.13
N ALA A 485 -4.98 27.70 -13.85
CA ALA A 485 -4.63 27.05 -12.59
C ALA A 485 -3.70 25.85 -12.83
N SER A 486 -3.07 25.33 -11.77
CA SER A 486 -2.40 24.03 -11.85
C SER A 486 -2.50 23.28 -10.52
N LYS A 487 -2.32 21.97 -10.57
CA LYS A 487 -2.20 21.08 -9.39
C LYS A 487 -1.17 20.00 -9.68
N ILE A 488 -0.74 19.30 -8.65
CA ILE A 488 0.01 18.06 -8.81
C ILE A 488 -0.98 16.88 -8.87
N TYR A 489 -0.66 15.87 -9.68
CA TYR A 489 -1.45 14.65 -9.82
C TYR A 489 -1.81 14.03 -8.46
N GLY A 490 -3.10 13.76 -8.22
CA GLY A 490 -3.58 13.12 -7.00
C GLY A 490 -3.76 14.02 -5.77
N ASP A 491 -3.45 15.33 -5.85
CA ASP A 491 -3.84 16.32 -4.83
C ASP A 491 -5.30 16.78 -5.02
N ALA A 492 -5.85 17.51 -4.05
CA ALA A 492 -7.12 18.21 -4.24
C ALA A 492 -7.01 19.33 -5.31
N ASP A 493 -8.13 19.71 -5.91
CA ASP A 493 -8.19 20.86 -6.81
C ASP A 493 -8.00 22.17 -6.03
N GLN A 494 -7.19 23.09 -6.57
CA GLN A 494 -7.10 24.45 -6.04
C GLN A 494 -8.38 25.25 -6.36
N THR A 495 -8.73 26.20 -5.50
CA THR A 495 -9.83 27.14 -5.76
C THR A 495 -9.59 27.93 -7.06
N LEU A 496 -10.44 27.68 -8.05
CA LEU A 496 -10.40 28.31 -9.36
C LEU A 496 -10.82 29.78 -9.27
N SER A 497 -10.00 30.69 -9.79
CA SER A 497 -10.24 32.13 -9.77
C SER A 497 -10.52 32.68 -11.17
N TRP A 498 -11.11 33.88 -11.21
CA TRP A 498 -11.51 34.57 -12.43
C TRP A 498 -11.25 36.07 -12.29
N LEU A 499 -11.19 36.76 -13.43
CA LEU A 499 -11.19 38.20 -13.53
C LEU A 499 -12.44 38.65 -14.29
N ALA A 500 -13.17 39.61 -13.71
CA ALA A 500 -14.24 40.32 -14.40
C ALA A 500 -13.66 41.54 -15.12
N GLU A 501 -14.16 41.84 -16.32
CA GLU A 501 -13.79 43.09 -17.00
C GLU A 501 -14.26 44.32 -16.20
N THR A 502 -13.49 45.40 -16.30
CA THR A 502 -13.80 46.68 -15.64
C THR A 502 -15.05 47.34 -16.25
N LEU A 503 -15.79 48.04 -15.39
CA LEU A 503 -16.99 48.81 -15.76
C LEU A 503 -16.69 49.82 -16.89
N SER A 504 -17.40 49.70 -18.01
CA SER A 504 -17.32 50.65 -19.12
C SER A 504 -18.66 50.74 -19.84
N GLY A 505 -19.30 51.91 -19.76
CA GLY A 505 -20.62 52.18 -20.35
C GLY A 505 -21.67 51.14 -19.95
N SER A 506 -22.19 50.43 -20.96
CA SER A 506 -23.25 49.42 -20.81
C SER A 506 -22.77 48.02 -20.40
N ARG A 507 -21.48 47.84 -20.05
CA ARG A 507 -20.87 46.53 -19.74
C ARG A 507 -19.95 46.59 -18.52
N GLY A 508 -19.59 45.43 -17.97
CA GLY A 508 -18.71 45.31 -16.80
C GLY A 508 -19.44 45.32 -15.45
N LEU A 509 -18.74 44.92 -14.38
CA LEU A 509 -19.32 44.73 -13.04
C LEU A 509 -19.65 46.06 -12.35
N MET A 510 -20.85 46.20 -11.79
CA MET A 510 -21.23 47.36 -10.98
C MET A 510 -20.50 47.35 -9.62
N PRO A 511 -20.08 48.52 -9.08
CA PRO A 511 -19.43 48.59 -7.77
C PRO A 511 -20.36 48.06 -6.66
N GLY A 512 -19.85 47.12 -5.86
CA GLY A 512 -20.59 46.47 -4.77
C GLY A 512 -21.27 45.15 -5.14
N ASP A 513 -21.40 44.82 -6.42
CA ASP A 513 -21.92 43.52 -6.85
C ASP A 513 -20.89 42.40 -6.71
N SER A 514 -21.37 41.18 -6.51
CA SER A 514 -20.56 39.95 -6.49
C SER A 514 -21.21 38.84 -7.33
N PHE A 515 -20.39 37.91 -7.81
CA PHE A 515 -20.88 36.66 -8.40
C PHE A 515 -20.96 35.58 -7.32
N SER A 516 -21.94 34.69 -7.47
CA SER A 516 -22.17 33.54 -6.58
C SER A 516 -21.92 32.23 -7.33
N GLY A 517 -21.70 31.14 -6.60
CA GLY A 517 -21.26 29.86 -7.19
C GLY A 517 -19.75 29.84 -7.46
N ALA A 518 -19.31 28.87 -8.26
CA ALA A 518 -17.89 28.64 -8.54
C ALA A 518 -17.67 28.18 -9.99
N LEU A 519 -16.46 28.42 -10.51
CA LEU A 519 -16.02 27.82 -11.77
C LEU A 519 -15.96 26.29 -11.66
N GLY A 520 -16.23 25.61 -12.76
CA GLY A 520 -16.05 24.17 -12.90
C GLY A 520 -14.86 23.85 -13.80
N ARG A 521 -14.55 22.56 -13.97
CA ARG A 521 -13.63 22.09 -15.01
C ARG A 521 -14.09 20.79 -15.64
N ALA A 522 -13.48 20.41 -16.76
CA ALA A 522 -13.61 19.08 -17.33
C ALA A 522 -13.15 18.00 -16.33
N ALA A 523 -13.90 16.90 -16.27
CA ALA A 523 -13.62 15.79 -15.37
C ALA A 523 -12.41 14.94 -15.82
N GLY A 524 -11.74 14.32 -14.85
CA GLY A 524 -10.55 13.49 -15.05
C GLY A 524 -9.37 13.94 -14.19
N GLU A 525 -8.47 13.02 -13.85
CA GLU A 525 -7.32 13.28 -12.97
C GLU A 525 -5.95 13.03 -13.63
N ASN A 526 -5.89 12.40 -14.81
CA ASN A 526 -4.62 12.12 -15.50
C ASN A 526 -3.83 13.40 -15.78
N THR A 527 -2.51 13.31 -15.93
CA THR A 527 -1.66 14.45 -16.32
C THR A 527 -2.07 15.06 -17.65
N GLY A 528 -2.15 16.39 -17.72
CA GLY A 528 -2.66 17.11 -18.88
C GLY A 528 -3.41 18.40 -18.54
N ALA A 529 -3.98 19.05 -19.55
CA ALA A 529 -4.75 20.29 -19.42
C ALA A 529 -6.26 20.02 -19.45
N TYR A 530 -6.98 20.53 -18.46
CA TYR A 530 -8.44 20.39 -18.32
C TYR A 530 -9.10 21.76 -18.46
N ALA A 531 -10.02 21.88 -19.41
CA ALA A 531 -10.75 23.12 -19.64
C ALA A 531 -11.55 23.52 -18.39
N ILE A 532 -11.24 24.69 -17.84
CA ILE A 532 -12.06 25.38 -16.85
C ILE A 532 -13.28 25.93 -17.61
N ASN A 533 -14.46 25.62 -17.08
CA ASN A 533 -15.74 26.09 -17.57
C ASN A 533 -16.40 26.98 -16.51
N GLN A 534 -17.46 27.69 -16.92
CA GLN A 534 -18.17 28.62 -16.04
C GLN A 534 -18.72 27.97 -14.75
N GLY A 535 -18.97 26.66 -14.76
CA GLY A 535 -19.52 25.93 -13.61
C GLY A 535 -20.86 26.49 -13.16
N SER A 536 -20.99 26.76 -11.87
CA SER A 536 -22.14 27.43 -11.26
C SER A 536 -21.97 28.94 -11.10
N LEU A 537 -20.86 29.53 -11.59
CA LEU A 537 -20.58 30.95 -11.44
C LEU A 537 -21.66 31.79 -12.15
N GLY A 538 -22.42 32.55 -11.37
CA GLY A 538 -23.59 33.26 -11.85
C GLY A 538 -24.00 34.45 -10.98
N ASN A 539 -24.68 35.40 -11.62
CA ASN A 539 -25.42 36.46 -10.97
C ASN A 539 -26.70 36.71 -11.78
N ASN A 540 -27.85 36.87 -11.11
CA ASN A 540 -29.14 37.02 -11.78
C ASN A 540 -29.25 38.30 -12.63
N ASN A 541 -28.43 39.31 -12.35
CA ASN A 541 -28.43 40.62 -13.01
C ASN A 541 -27.54 40.71 -14.25
N TYR A 542 -26.75 39.68 -14.58
CA TYR A 542 -25.73 39.74 -15.63
C TYR A 542 -25.86 38.63 -16.70
N ILE A 543 -25.54 38.98 -17.94
CA ILE A 543 -25.24 38.02 -19.02
C ILE A 543 -23.72 37.83 -19.02
N ILE A 544 -23.28 36.65 -18.59
CA ILE A 544 -21.87 36.30 -18.51
C ILE A 544 -21.43 35.74 -19.87
N ASN A 545 -20.56 36.47 -20.55
CA ASN A 545 -19.76 35.98 -21.66
C ASN A 545 -18.48 35.37 -21.07
N TYR A 546 -18.46 34.05 -20.95
CA TYR A 546 -17.36 33.34 -20.29
C TYR A 546 -16.22 33.01 -21.26
N SER A 547 -14.99 33.40 -20.91
CA SER A 547 -13.76 32.99 -21.57
C SER A 547 -13.01 31.98 -20.70
N GLY A 548 -12.85 30.77 -21.23
CA GLY A 548 -12.21 29.66 -20.53
C GLY A 548 -10.69 29.78 -20.43
N SER A 549 -10.14 29.01 -19.49
CA SER A 549 -8.70 28.75 -19.35
C SER A 549 -8.52 27.28 -18.97
N ASN A 550 -7.29 26.85 -18.67
CA ASN A 550 -7.03 25.45 -18.29
C ASN A 550 -6.55 25.34 -16.84
N LEU A 551 -6.95 24.24 -16.19
CA LEU A 551 -6.26 23.69 -15.03
C LEU A 551 -5.30 22.61 -15.54
N THR A 552 -4.00 22.81 -15.32
CA THR A 552 -2.96 21.84 -15.70
C THR A 552 -2.65 20.91 -14.53
N ILE A 553 -2.84 19.60 -14.73
CA ILE A 553 -2.40 18.57 -13.79
C ILE A 553 -0.96 18.18 -14.16
N ASN A 554 -0.02 18.59 -13.33
CA ASN A 554 1.40 18.27 -13.47
C ASN A 554 1.71 16.88 -12.87
N PRO A 555 2.68 16.12 -13.42
CA PRO A 555 3.06 14.82 -12.85
C PRO A 555 3.54 14.94 -11.41
N ARG A 556 3.19 13.96 -10.55
CA ARG A 556 3.64 13.94 -9.15
C ARG A 556 5.13 13.55 -9.07
N PRO A 557 6.00 14.38 -8.50
CA PRO A 557 7.40 14.00 -8.30
C PRO A 557 7.51 12.88 -7.28
N ILE A 558 8.24 11.83 -7.63
CA ILE A 558 8.52 10.70 -6.75
C ILE A 558 9.94 10.18 -7.01
N THR A 559 10.70 9.93 -5.94
CA THR A 559 12.01 9.31 -6.03
C THR A 559 11.90 7.88 -5.52
N LEU A 560 12.39 6.94 -6.31
CA LEU A 560 12.39 5.51 -6.01
C LEU A 560 13.83 5.03 -5.82
N SER A 561 14.03 4.06 -4.92
CA SER A 561 15.25 3.26 -4.84
C SER A 561 14.94 1.78 -5.02
N ALA A 562 15.87 1.05 -5.63
CA ALA A 562 15.79 -0.39 -5.71
C ALA A 562 16.09 -1.03 -4.36
N SER A 563 15.31 -2.03 -3.96
CA SER A 563 15.60 -2.82 -2.75
C SER A 563 16.71 -3.82 -3.07
N PRO A 564 17.80 -3.87 -2.27
CA PRO A 564 18.83 -4.88 -2.44
C PRO A 564 18.24 -6.29 -2.41
N SER A 565 18.60 -7.10 -3.39
CA SER A 565 18.16 -8.48 -3.52
C SER A 565 19.29 -9.33 -4.10
N SER A 566 19.27 -10.64 -3.83
CA SER A 566 20.33 -11.52 -4.29
C SER A 566 19.84 -12.95 -4.53
N LYS A 567 20.61 -13.69 -5.32
CA LYS A 567 20.45 -15.14 -5.48
C LYS A 567 21.80 -15.83 -5.59
N ILE A 568 21.77 -17.15 -5.49
CA ILE A 568 22.90 -18.01 -5.84
C ILE A 568 22.84 -18.31 -7.35
N TYR A 569 24.00 -18.37 -8.01
CA TYR A 569 24.10 -18.75 -9.42
C TYR A 569 23.36 -20.05 -9.74
N GLY A 570 22.50 -20.03 -10.76
CA GLY A 570 21.65 -21.17 -11.17
C GLY A 570 20.32 -21.35 -10.41
N GLU A 571 20.03 -20.51 -9.41
CA GLU A 571 18.70 -20.46 -8.76
C GLU A 571 17.74 -19.48 -9.47
N THR A 572 16.45 -19.55 -9.13
CA THR A 572 15.42 -18.61 -9.60
C THR A 572 15.59 -17.22 -8.99
N ASP A 573 15.16 -16.18 -9.70
CA ASP A 573 15.18 -14.82 -9.17
C ASP A 573 14.14 -14.67 -8.03
N PRO A 574 14.51 -14.11 -6.86
CA PRO A 574 13.54 -13.75 -5.82
C PRO A 574 12.61 -12.61 -6.28
N LYS A 575 11.54 -12.37 -5.51
CA LYS A 575 10.62 -11.25 -5.77
C LYS A 575 11.36 -9.92 -5.60
N LEU A 576 11.49 -9.17 -6.69
CA LEU A 576 12.08 -7.84 -6.72
C LEU A 576 11.17 -6.81 -6.05
N ALA A 577 11.76 -5.75 -5.49
CA ALA A 577 11.05 -4.64 -4.86
C ALA A 577 11.77 -3.31 -5.09
N VAL A 578 11.00 -2.22 -5.06
CA VAL A 578 11.50 -0.84 -5.04
C VAL A 578 10.75 -0.09 -3.93
N ASN A 579 11.39 0.90 -3.32
CA ASN A 579 10.82 1.71 -2.24
C ASN A 579 10.73 3.18 -2.68
N ILE A 580 9.80 3.92 -2.07
CA ILE A 580 9.72 5.38 -2.20
C ILE A 580 10.71 5.98 -1.21
N THR A 581 11.68 6.76 -1.70
CA THR A 581 12.67 7.46 -0.86
C THR A 581 12.37 8.95 -0.70
N SER A 582 11.61 9.54 -1.63
CA SER A 582 11.11 10.90 -1.53
C SER A 582 9.83 11.08 -2.34
N GLY A 583 8.99 12.03 -1.94
CA GLY A 583 7.63 12.21 -2.46
C GLY A 583 6.64 11.21 -1.86
N SER A 584 5.51 11.06 -2.53
CA SER A 584 4.41 10.19 -2.10
C SER A 584 3.64 9.66 -3.32
N LEU A 585 2.80 8.64 -3.12
CA LEU A 585 1.77 8.30 -4.11
C LEU A 585 0.60 9.27 -4.00
N GLY A 586 -0.09 9.50 -5.11
CA GLY A 586 -1.41 10.11 -5.09
C GLY A 586 -2.34 9.25 -4.24
N SER A 587 -2.91 9.85 -3.19
CA SER A 587 -3.78 9.17 -2.23
C SER A 587 -5.08 9.93 -1.91
N VAL A 588 -5.17 11.22 -2.28
CA VAL A 588 -6.28 12.10 -1.91
C VAL A 588 -7.42 12.02 -2.92
N THR A 589 -7.16 12.20 -4.22
CA THR A 589 -8.18 12.09 -5.29
C THR A 589 -8.11 10.78 -6.09
N VAL A 590 -6.98 10.09 -6.01
CA VAL A 590 -6.72 8.78 -6.61
C VAL A 590 -6.08 7.91 -5.52
N SER A 591 -6.43 6.64 -5.40
CA SER A 591 -5.86 5.74 -4.38
C SER A 591 -4.80 4.84 -5.02
N ASP A 592 -3.65 5.41 -5.35
CA ASP A 592 -2.60 4.71 -6.09
C ASP A 592 -1.80 3.74 -5.22
N VAL A 593 -1.40 2.62 -5.82
CA VAL A 593 -0.46 1.66 -5.26
C VAL A 593 0.86 1.68 -6.04
N LEU A 594 1.97 1.33 -5.39
CA LEU A 594 3.30 1.47 -6.01
C LEU A 594 3.44 0.68 -7.33
N SER A 595 2.76 -0.45 -7.48
CA SER A 595 2.71 -1.23 -8.72
C SER A 595 2.02 -0.53 -9.89
N ASP A 596 1.14 0.45 -9.65
CA ASP A 596 0.55 1.25 -10.73
C ASP A 596 1.58 2.17 -11.37
N VAL A 597 2.60 2.59 -10.60
CA VAL A 597 3.68 3.47 -11.04
C VAL A 597 4.85 2.66 -11.62
N THR A 598 5.18 1.52 -11.01
CA THR A 598 6.41 0.76 -11.30
C THR A 598 6.23 -0.44 -12.21
N GLY A 599 4.98 -0.90 -12.42
CA GLY A 599 4.67 -2.06 -13.24
C GLY A 599 5.25 -3.37 -12.71
N THR A 600 5.55 -4.31 -13.61
CA THR A 600 6.29 -5.52 -13.24
C THR A 600 7.78 -5.23 -13.26
N LEU A 601 8.43 -5.30 -12.09
CA LEU A 601 9.87 -5.14 -11.97
C LEU A 601 10.61 -6.28 -12.66
N SER A 602 11.74 -5.95 -13.28
CA SER A 602 12.68 -6.91 -13.84
C SER A 602 14.10 -6.56 -13.39
N ARG A 603 15.10 -7.35 -13.78
CA ARG A 603 16.51 -6.99 -13.64
C ARG A 603 17.20 -6.97 -15.01
N GLN A 604 18.32 -6.29 -15.09
CA GLN A 604 19.22 -6.31 -16.23
C GLN A 604 19.54 -7.75 -16.66
N ALA A 605 19.55 -7.97 -17.99
CA ALA A 605 19.78 -9.28 -18.58
C ALA A 605 21.19 -9.82 -18.27
N GLY A 606 21.26 -11.11 -17.99
CA GLY A 606 22.50 -11.82 -17.65
C GLY A 606 22.22 -12.98 -16.69
N SER A 607 23.17 -13.90 -16.56
CA SER A 607 23.04 -15.11 -15.74
C SER A 607 24.25 -15.42 -14.86
N GLY A 608 25.43 -14.88 -15.18
CA GLY A 608 26.67 -15.09 -14.43
C GLY A 608 26.69 -14.39 -13.07
N VAL A 609 27.73 -14.65 -12.30
CA VAL A 609 28.01 -13.94 -11.04
C VAL A 609 28.36 -12.48 -11.31
N GLY A 610 27.75 -11.56 -10.56
CA GLY A 610 27.92 -10.12 -10.73
C GLY A 610 26.76 -9.30 -10.14
N SER A 611 26.86 -7.99 -10.26
CA SER A 611 25.78 -7.04 -9.96
C SER A 611 24.98 -6.71 -11.20
N TYR A 612 23.69 -6.45 -11.01
CA TYR A 612 22.70 -6.20 -12.05
C TYR A 612 21.72 -5.13 -11.56
N ASP A 613 21.32 -4.23 -12.44
CA ASP A 613 20.32 -3.22 -12.11
C ASP A 613 18.91 -3.81 -12.01
N ILE A 614 18.11 -3.35 -11.06
CA ILE A 614 16.65 -3.55 -11.09
C ILE A 614 16.06 -2.50 -12.02
N VAL A 615 15.17 -2.92 -12.93
CA VAL A 615 14.56 -2.09 -13.97
C VAL A 615 13.05 -2.00 -13.72
N LEU A 616 12.51 -0.78 -13.76
CA LEU A 616 11.07 -0.52 -13.67
C LEU A 616 10.34 -1.02 -14.92
N GLY A 617 9.12 -1.53 -14.75
CA GLY A 617 8.23 -1.86 -15.85
C GLY A 617 7.35 -0.69 -16.28
N SER A 618 6.49 -0.93 -17.27
CA SER A 618 5.48 0.04 -17.74
C SER A 618 4.27 0.08 -16.79
N GLY A 619 4.42 0.75 -15.65
CA GLY A 619 3.32 1.04 -14.73
C GLY A 619 2.19 1.80 -15.43
N LYS A 620 0.93 1.38 -15.23
CA LYS A 620 -0.26 1.95 -15.88
C LYS A 620 -0.45 3.46 -15.63
N LYS A 621 0.09 3.98 -14.54
CA LYS A 621 0.05 5.39 -14.14
C LYS A 621 1.42 6.07 -14.19
N ALA A 622 2.45 5.43 -14.76
CA ALA A 622 3.82 5.98 -14.78
C ALA A 622 3.89 7.40 -15.39
N SER A 623 3.11 7.69 -16.44
CA SER A 623 3.01 9.03 -17.06
C SER A 623 2.37 10.10 -16.17
N SER A 624 1.76 9.71 -15.05
CA SER A 624 1.19 10.61 -14.05
C SER A 624 2.19 10.99 -12.95
N TYR A 625 3.41 10.44 -12.99
CA TYR A 625 4.48 10.71 -12.04
C TYR A 625 5.75 11.19 -12.76
N ALA A 626 6.44 12.15 -12.16
CA ALA A 626 7.82 12.48 -12.53
C ALA A 626 8.75 11.58 -11.71
N ILE A 627 8.98 10.37 -12.23
CA ILE A 627 9.75 9.32 -11.55
C ILE A 627 11.25 9.61 -11.66
N THR A 628 11.93 9.73 -10.52
CA THR A 628 13.39 9.73 -10.42
C THR A 628 13.84 8.37 -9.88
N PHE A 629 14.62 7.62 -10.66
CA PHE A 629 15.14 6.29 -10.31
C PHE A 629 16.50 6.09 -10.95
N ALA A 630 17.50 5.64 -10.18
CA ALA A 630 18.86 5.42 -10.69
C ALA A 630 18.89 4.21 -11.64
N ALA A 631 19.39 4.43 -12.85
CA ALA A 631 19.50 3.38 -13.86
C ALA A 631 20.56 2.33 -13.50
N ASP A 632 21.62 2.78 -12.84
CA ASP A 632 22.83 2.07 -12.39
C ASP A 632 22.78 1.68 -10.90
N ASN A 633 21.59 1.28 -10.43
CA ASN A 633 21.34 1.00 -9.01
C ASN A 633 22.05 -0.24 -8.44
N ASN A 634 22.57 -1.14 -9.28
CA ASN A 634 23.32 -2.35 -8.91
C ASN A 634 22.64 -3.24 -7.85
N ALA A 635 21.32 -3.12 -7.67
CA ALA A 635 20.63 -3.63 -6.49
C ALA A 635 20.35 -5.13 -6.51
N PHE A 636 20.57 -5.82 -7.63
CA PHE A 636 20.43 -7.27 -7.72
C PHE A 636 21.80 -7.94 -7.87
N SER A 637 22.16 -8.86 -6.97
CA SER A 637 23.44 -9.58 -7.03
C SER A 637 23.26 -11.08 -7.26
N ILE A 638 24.01 -11.63 -8.22
CA ILE A 638 24.17 -13.08 -8.39
C ILE A 638 25.48 -13.48 -7.70
N THR A 639 25.35 -14.22 -6.61
CA THR A 639 26.47 -14.71 -5.79
C THR A 639 26.96 -16.08 -6.29
N ARG A 640 28.22 -16.40 -6.00
CA ARG A 640 28.85 -17.67 -6.40
C ARG A 640 28.14 -18.87 -5.77
N ARG A 641 27.93 -19.92 -6.55
CA ARG A 641 27.40 -21.20 -6.06
C ARG A 641 28.49 -21.95 -5.29
N PRO A 642 28.30 -22.29 -4.00
CA PRO A 642 29.23 -23.16 -3.28
C PRO A 642 29.36 -24.52 -3.98
N VAL A 643 30.58 -25.00 -4.11
CA VAL A 643 30.88 -26.36 -4.58
C VAL A 643 32.05 -26.93 -3.80
N THR A 644 31.88 -28.14 -3.27
CA THR A 644 32.99 -28.96 -2.79
C THR A 644 33.54 -29.79 -3.96
N ILE A 645 34.84 -29.68 -4.15
CA ILE A 645 35.64 -30.55 -5.03
C ILE A 645 36.48 -31.44 -4.13
N THR A 646 36.50 -32.75 -4.40
CA THR A 646 37.33 -33.72 -3.69
C THR A 646 38.42 -34.19 -4.64
N ALA A 647 39.69 -34.02 -4.26
CA ALA A 647 40.82 -34.56 -5.00
C ALA A 647 41.04 -36.04 -4.65
N ASP A 648 41.38 -36.85 -5.66
CA ASP A 648 41.75 -38.24 -5.43
C ASP A 648 43.18 -38.35 -4.89
N ASP A 649 43.39 -39.20 -3.89
CA ASP A 649 44.73 -39.63 -3.49
C ASP A 649 45.48 -40.28 -4.67
N LYS A 650 46.79 -40.04 -4.73
CA LYS A 650 47.69 -40.59 -5.75
C LYS A 650 48.97 -41.07 -5.10
N SER A 651 49.73 -41.88 -5.83
CA SER A 651 51.11 -42.20 -5.44
C SER A 651 52.02 -42.34 -6.64
N LYS A 652 53.33 -42.24 -6.39
CA LYS A 652 54.39 -42.54 -7.35
C LYS A 652 55.60 -43.13 -6.63
N THR A 653 56.57 -43.63 -7.41
CA THR A 653 57.90 -43.99 -6.88
C THR A 653 58.84 -42.79 -6.96
N TYR A 654 59.78 -42.68 -6.04
CA TYR A 654 60.82 -41.65 -6.04
C TYR A 654 61.57 -41.58 -7.39
N SER A 655 61.78 -40.37 -7.89
CA SER A 655 62.32 -40.09 -9.22
C SER A 655 61.51 -40.67 -10.38
N ILE A 656 60.20 -40.43 -10.37
CA ILE A 656 59.24 -40.65 -11.47
C ILE A 656 58.39 -39.38 -11.58
N THR A 657 57.90 -39.03 -12.77
CA THR A 657 57.00 -37.88 -12.96
C THR A 657 55.68 -38.06 -12.21
N ASP A 658 55.07 -36.95 -11.78
CA ASP A 658 53.79 -36.98 -11.08
C ASP A 658 52.66 -37.59 -11.95
N PRO A 659 51.76 -38.40 -11.37
CA PRO A 659 50.55 -38.86 -12.06
C PRO A 659 49.60 -37.67 -12.27
N LYS A 660 48.69 -37.79 -13.25
CA LYS A 660 47.62 -36.80 -13.43
C LYS A 660 46.75 -36.77 -12.18
N LEU A 661 46.71 -35.60 -11.53
CA LEU A 661 45.80 -35.34 -10.41
C LEU A 661 44.36 -35.29 -10.95
N THR A 662 43.45 -36.01 -10.28
CA THR A 662 42.04 -36.13 -10.64
C THR A 662 41.17 -35.73 -9.46
N TRP A 663 39.92 -35.38 -9.76
CA TRP A 663 38.97 -34.86 -8.78
C TRP A 663 37.54 -35.11 -9.23
N GLU A 664 36.64 -35.15 -8.26
CA GLU A 664 35.20 -35.14 -8.46
C GLU A 664 34.60 -33.89 -7.78
N ALA A 665 33.57 -33.31 -8.39
CA ALA A 665 32.83 -32.19 -7.82
C ALA A 665 31.43 -32.64 -7.45
N GLU A 666 30.93 -32.20 -6.30
CA GLU A 666 29.61 -32.63 -5.83
C GLU A 666 28.49 -32.21 -6.81
N SER A 667 27.52 -33.11 -7.01
CA SER A 667 26.38 -32.87 -7.90
C SER A 667 25.43 -31.79 -7.39
N LYS A 668 24.71 -31.12 -8.31
CA LYS A 668 23.70 -30.08 -7.97
C LYS A 668 22.75 -30.52 -6.84
N SER A 669 22.72 -29.72 -5.79
CA SER A 669 21.66 -29.70 -4.77
C SER A 669 21.11 -28.27 -4.64
N SER A 670 20.05 -28.04 -3.87
CA SER A 670 19.56 -26.67 -3.63
C SER A 670 20.62 -25.87 -2.87
N GLY A 671 21.06 -24.74 -3.41
CA GLY A 671 22.09 -23.87 -2.82
C GLY A 671 23.55 -24.34 -2.95
N ARG A 672 23.84 -25.48 -3.60
CA ARG A 672 25.19 -26.08 -3.67
C ARG A 672 25.41 -26.96 -4.91
N GLY A 673 26.65 -27.29 -5.24
CA GLY A 673 27.03 -28.32 -6.23
C GLY A 673 26.90 -27.90 -7.70
N VAL A 674 27.55 -28.65 -8.59
CA VAL A 674 27.73 -28.31 -10.01
C VAL A 674 26.44 -28.50 -10.81
N LEU A 675 26.05 -27.49 -11.58
CA LEU A 675 24.93 -27.54 -12.52
C LEU A 675 25.30 -28.37 -13.77
N SER A 676 24.33 -29.14 -14.27
CA SER A 676 24.51 -29.91 -15.51
C SER A 676 24.86 -29.01 -16.70
N GLY A 677 26.04 -29.21 -17.28
CA GLY A 677 26.56 -28.46 -18.43
C GLY A 677 27.67 -27.46 -18.10
N ASP A 678 27.87 -27.14 -16.82
CA ASP A 678 28.99 -26.29 -16.38
C ASP A 678 30.29 -27.09 -16.30
N SER A 679 31.42 -26.42 -16.53
CA SER A 679 32.77 -27.00 -16.49
C SER A 679 33.73 -26.13 -15.69
N PHE A 680 34.77 -26.76 -15.14
CA PHE A 680 35.88 -26.07 -14.46
C PHE A 680 37.09 -26.07 -15.38
N SER A 681 37.88 -24.99 -15.31
CA SER A 681 39.13 -24.83 -16.07
C SER A 681 40.34 -24.81 -15.14
N GLY A 682 41.52 -25.11 -15.67
CA GLY A 682 42.76 -25.21 -14.89
C GLY A 682 43.01 -26.63 -14.37
N THR A 683 43.96 -26.76 -13.45
CA THR A 683 44.42 -28.03 -12.88
C THR A 683 44.68 -27.89 -11.38
N LEU A 684 44.50 -28.99 -10.64
CA LEU A 684 45.01 -29.09 -9.27
C LEU A 684 46.54 -28.95 -9.25
N GLY A 685 47.05 -28.52 -8.10
CA GLY A 685 48.47 -28.47 -7.77
C GLY A 685 48.79 -29.41 -6.61
N ARG A 686 50.02 -29.34 -6.11
CA ARG A 686 50.42 -30.00 -4.86
C ARG A 686 51.52 -29.23 -4.14
N THR A 687 51.76 -29.55 -2.88
CA THR A 687 52.93 -29.08 -2.13
C THR A 687 54.23 -29.53 -2.82
N ALA A 688 55.19 -28.61 -2.92
CA ALA A 688 56.44 -28.81 -3.62
C ALA A 688 57.41 -29.72 -2.85
N GLY A 689 58.21 -30.48 -3.60
CA GLY A 689 59.19 -31.42 -3.06
C GLY A 689 59.13 -32.76 -3.77
N GLU A 690 60.16 -33.57 -3.60
CA GLU A 690 60.34 -34.81 -4.37
C GLU A 690 60.84 -35.99 -3.53
N ASN A 691 61.25 -35.78 -2.26
CA ASN A 691 61.69 -36.85 -1.36
C ASN A 691 60.54 -37.81 -1.03
N VAL A 692 60.86 -38.96 -0.43
CA VAL A 692 59.84 -39.88 0.11
C VAL A 692 59.04 -39.19 1.21
N GLY A 693 57.72 -39.28 1.12
CA GLY A 693 56.77 -38.60 2.01
C GLY A 693 55.40 -38.40 1.35
N SER A 694 54.49 -37.74 2.06
CA SER A 694 53.18 -37.33 1.52
C SER A 694 53.16 -35.84 1.21
N TYR A 695 52.50 -35.49 0.11
CA TYR A 695 52.39 -34.13 -0.41
C TYR A 695 50.93 -33.79 -0.67
N GLU A 696 50.38 -32.84 0.10
CA GLU A 696 49.01 -32.35 -0.04
C GLU A 696 48.71 -31.88 -1.47
N ILE A 697 47.58 -32.33 -2.02
CA ILE A 697 47.02 -31.89 -3.30
C ILE A 697 46.20 -30.63 -3.06
N THR A 698 46.59 -29.54 -3.70
CA THR A 698 46.02 -28.19 -3.53
C THR A 698 45.22 -27.76 -4.76
N GLN A 699 44.44 -26.69 -4.64
CA GLN A 699 43.52 -26.28 -5.72
C GLN A 699 44.24 -25.86 -7.01
N GLY A 700 45.49 -25.41 -6.92
CA GLY A 700 46.28 -24.99 -8.06
C GLY A 700 45.60 -23.87 -8.83
N SER A 701 45.37 -24.10 -10.13
CA SER A 701 44.67 -23.17 -11.03
C SER A 701 43.20 -23.54 -11.27
N LEU A 702 42.67 -24.57 -10.60
CA LEU A 702 41.31 -25.05 -10.81
C LEU A 702 40.27 -23.99 -10.40
N GLY A 703 39.43 -23.56 -11.33
CA GLY A 703 38.53 -22.43 -11.15
C GLY A 703 37.31 -22.41 -12.08
N ASN A 704 36.28 -21.70 -11.64
CA ASN A 704 35.15 -21.23 -12.46
C ASN A 704 34.66 -19.89 -11.87
N SER A 705 34.33 -18.91 -12.70
CA SER A 705 33.91 -17.56 -12.26
C SER A 705 32.61 -17.56 -11.44
N ASN A 706 31.72 -18.51 -11.69
CA ASN A 706 30.38 -18.61 -11.09
C ASN A 706 30.31 -19.46 -9.81
N TYR A 707 31.40 -20.15 -9.44
CA TYR A 707 31.42 -21.08 -8.30
C TYR A 707 32.42 -20.65 -7.23
N ALA A 708 32.06 -20.89 -5.97
CA ALA A 708 32.94 -20.75 -4.82
C ALA A 708 33.44 -22.16 -4.46
N ILE A 709 34.65 -22.47 -4.89
CA ILE A 709 35.26 -23.79 -4.72
C ILE A 709 35.76 -23.93 -3.29
N THR A 710 35.36 -25.02 -2.64
CA THR A 710 35.99 -25.56 -1.42
C THR A 710 36.69 -26.86 -1.82
N LEU A 711 38.01 -26.92 -1.72
CA LEU A 711 38.74 -28.17 -1.98
C LEU A 711 38.80 -29.01 -0.70
N VAL A 712 38.40 -30.28 -0.80
CA VAL A 712 38.86 -31.35 0.07
C VAL A 712 40.10 -31.94 -0.59
N GLY A 713 41.27 -31.64 -0.02
CA GLY A 713 42.55 -32.13 -0.52
C GLY A 713 42.70 -33.65 -0.36
N GLY A 714 43.42 -34.27 -1.28
CA GLY A 714 43.98 -35.60 -1.13
C GLY A 714 45.50 -35.51 -0.99
N GLU A 715 46.20 -36.64 -0.97
CA GLU A 715 47.66 -36.69 -0.90
C GLU A 715 48.29 -37.35 -2.14
N LEU A 716 49.44 -36.83 -2.58
CA LEU A 716 50.38 -37.54 -3.44
C LEU A 716 51.48 -38.16 -2.55
N THR A 717 51.44 -39.47 -2.35
CA THR A 717 52.51 -40.21 -1.65
C THR A 717 53.66 -40.57 -2.59
N ILE A 718 54.88 -40.16 -2.25
CA ILE A 718 56.11 -40.58 -2.94
C ILE A 718 56.72 -41.76 -2.17
N ASN A 719 56.72 -42.95 -2.78
CA ASN A 719 57.25 -44.19 -2.22
C ASN A 719 58.76 -44.36 -2.52
N PRO A 720 59.54 -45.01 -1.63
CA PRO A 720 60.96 -45.27 -1.86
C PRO A 720 61.26 -46.03 -3.16
N ARG A 721 62.35 -45.66 -3.84
CA ARG A 721 62.81 -46.37 -5.04
C ARG A 721 63.59 -47.64 -4.64
N PRO A 722 63.21 -48.84 -5.10
CA PRO A 722 63.93 -50.06 -4.75
C PRO A 722 65.31 -50.11 -5.41
N ILE A 723 66.33 -50.48 -4.63
CA ILE A 723 67.70 -50.67 -5.12
C ILE A 723 68.40 -51.78 -4.31
N THR A 724 69.21 -52.60 -4.98
CA THR A 724 70.02 -53.64 -4.34
C THR A 724 71.49 -53.32 -4.55
N LEU A 725 72.26 -53.32 -3.46
CA LEU A 725 73.67 -53.00 -3.43
C LEU A 725 74.52 -54.23 -3.05
N HIS A 726 75.75 -54.27 -3.53
CA HIS A 726 76.71 -55.35 -3.25
C HIS A 726 78.07 -54.77 -2.87
N ALA A 727 78.75 -55.39 -1.89
CA ALA A 727 80.08 -54.97 -1.46
C ALA A 727 81.15 -55.37 -2.49
N THR A 728 82.05 -54.46 -2.87
CA THR A 728 83.15 -54.79 -3.79
C THR A 728 84.29 -55.42 -3.01
N ALA A 729 84.76 -56.60 -3.43
CA ALA A 729 85.86 -57.29 -2.78
C ALA A 729 87.16 -56.45 -2.75
N LYS A 730 87.82 -56.42 -1.58
CA LYS A 730 89.06 -55.71 -1.28
C LYS A 730 89.95 -56.53 -0.36
N SER A 731 91.25 -56.23 -0.35
CA SER A 731 92.20 -56.93 0.51
C SER A 731 93.40 -56.07 0.88
N LYS A 732 94.04 -56.36 2.02
CA LYS A 732 95.36 -55.83 2.36
C LYS A 732 96.28 -56.93 2.92
N ILE A 733 97.55 -56.58 3.12
CA ILE A 733 98.51 -57.41 3.86
C ILE A 733 98.50 -56.94 5.33
N TYR A 734 98.67 -57.87 6.27
CA TYR A 734 98.75 -57.57 7.70
C TYR A 734 99.77 -56.46 8.00
N GLY A 735 99.33 -55.45 8.76
CA GLY A 735 100.10 -54.25 9.13
C GLY A 735 100.15 -53.12 8.12
N GLU A 736 99.45 -53.22 6.98
CA GLU A 736 99.34 -52.13 6.00
C GLU A 736 98.03 -51.33 6.17
N ASP A 737 97.88 -50.20 5.48
CA ASP A 737 96.64 -49.42 5.47
C ASP A 737 95.51 -50.11 4.66
N ASP A 738 94.26 -49.71 4.94
CA ASP A 738 93.09 -50.23 4.23
C ASP A 738 92.95 -49.56 2.84
N PRO A 739 92.74 -50.32 1.74
CA PRO A 739 92.38 -49.74 0.45
C PRO A 739 90.99 -49.10 0.48
N THR A 740 90.73 -48.15 -0.42
CA THR A 740 89.41 -47.52 -0.60
C THR A 740 88.32 -48.57 -0.81
N LEU A 741 87.36 -48.58 0.12
CA LEU A 741 86.17 -49.44 0.07
C LEU A 741 85.22 -48.97 -1.03
N ALA A 742 84.43 -49.89 -1.60
CA ALA A 742 83.46 -49.57 -2.64
C ALA A 742 82.26 -50.53 -2.59
N VAL A 743 81.10 -50.06 -3.06
CA VAL A 743 79.90 -50.88 -3.31
C VAL A 743 79.38 -50.60 -4.72
N SER A 744 78.66 -51.56 -5.29
CA SER A 744 78.05 -51.46 -6.62
C SER A 744 76.54 -51.73 -6.55
N ILE A 745 75.81 -51.26 -7.56
CA ILE A 745 74.38 -51.55 -7.73
C ILE A 745 74.27 -52.89 -8.47
N SER A 746 73.54 -53.84 -7.89
CA SER A 746 73.27 -55.16 -8.48
C SER A 746 71.86 -55.28 -9.05
N SER A 747 70.91 -54.48 -8.59
CA SER A 747 69.56 -54.37 -9.14
C SER A 747 68.93 -53.01 -8.83
N GLY A 748 67.98 -52.57 -9.65
CA GLY A 748 67.37 -51.24 -9.58
C GLY A 748 68.22 -50.13 -10.22
N SER A 749 67.84 -48.87 -9.99
CA SER A 749 68.57 -47.70 -10.46
C SER A 749 68.50 -46.56 -9.45
N LEU A 750 69.48 -45.66 -9.48
CA LEU A 750 69.35 -44.35 -8.88
C LEU A 750 68.24 -43.53 -9.56
N GLY A 751 67.79 -42.47 -8.89
CA GLY A 751 66.89 -41.48 -9.44
C GLY A 751 67.59 -40.60 -10.46
N SER A 752 67.01 -40.52 -11.66
CA SER A 752 67.54 -39.81 -12.84
C SER A 752 66.48 -39.07 -13.66
N VAL A 753 65.22 -39.03 -13.21
CA VAL A 753 64.09 -38.44 -13.98
C VAL A 753 63.72 -37.04 -13.49
N THR A 754 63.43 -36.91 -12.19
CA THR A 754 63.09 -35.63 -11.52
C THR A 754 64.20 -35.15 -10.58
N VAL A 755 65.22 -36.00 -10.35
CA VAL A 755 66.44 -35.75 -9.57
C VAL A 755 67.62 -36.45 -10.28
N ASN A 756 68.86 -36.16 -9.89
CA ASN A 756 70.07 -36.81 -10.38
C ASN A 756 70.95 -37.21 -9.19
N ASP A 757 70.62 -38.32 -8.53
CA ASP A 757 71.30 -38.78 -7.31
C ASP A 757 72.60 -39.55 -7.61
N LEU A 758 73.56 -39.51 -6.68
CA LEU A 758 74.84 -40.22 -6.76
C LEU A 758 74.93 -41.44 -5.81
N LEU A 759 75.76 -42.41 -6.21
CA LEU A 759 76.28 -43.54 -5.39
C LEU A 759 76.43 -43.18 -3.90
N SER A 760 77.36 -42.26 -3.63
CA SER A 760 77.77 -41.83 -2.30
C SER A 760 76.67 -41.14 -1.49
N GLU A 761 75.67 -40.54 -2.13
CA GLU A 761 74.56 -39.88 -1.44
C GLU A 761 73.54 -40.89 -0.90
N VAL A 762 73.45 -42.08 -1.51
CA VAL A 762 72.64 -43.19 -1.01
C VAL A 762 73.40 -44.00 0.03
N THR A 763 74.71 -44.23 -0.16
CA THR A 763 75.51 -45.14 0.68
C THR A 763 76.23 -44.50 1.86
N GLY A 764 76.44 -43.18 1.83
CA GLY A 764 77.31 -42.49 2.77
C GLY A 764 78.76 -43.01 2.74
N THR A 765 79.51 -42.72 3.80
CA THR A 765 80.88 -43.22 4.01
C THR A 765 80.84 -44.70 4.36
N LEU A 766 81.49 -45.52 3.54
CA LEU A 766 81.65 -46.95 3.78
C LEU A 766 82.64 -47.21 4.91
N SER A 767 82.41 -48.29 5.65
CA SER A 767 83.33 -48.80 6.68
C SER A 767 83.49 -50.31 6.54
N ARG A 768 84.44 -50.90 7.26
CA ARG A 768 84.55 -52.35 7.40
C ARG A 768 84.48 -52.78 8.87
N GLN A 769 84.16 -54.04 9.10
CA GLN A 769 84.23 -54.68 10.41
C GLN A 769 85.62 -54.49 11.04
N ALA A 770 85.61 -54.17 12.34
CA ALA A 770 86.82 -53.89 13.10
C ALA A 770 87.68 -55.16 13.30
N GLY A 771 88.99 -54.97 13.21
CA GLY A 771 89.99 -56.04 13.37
C GLY A 771 91.24 -55.75 12.54
N SER A 772 92.36 -56.33 12.97
CA SER A 772 93.67 -56.11 12.34
C SER A 772 94.43 -57.39 12.01
N SER A 773 94.06 -58.54 12.57
CA SER A 773 94.66 -59.84 12.28
C SER A 773 94.29 -60.35 10.89
N VAL A 774 94.95 -61.41 10.43
CA VAL A 774 94.57 -62.15 9.22
C VAL A 774 93.17 -62.72 9.36
N GLY A 775 92.34 -62.55 8.33
CA GLY A 775 90.94 -62.97 8.32
C GLY A 775 90.09 -62.25 7.26
N SER A 776 88.81 -62.59 7.23
CA SER A 776 87.79 -61.90 6.42
C SER A 776 86.93 -61.01 7.30
N TYR A 777 86.48 -59.89 6.72
CA TYR A 777 85.78 -58.80 7.36
C TYR A 777 84.68 -58.26 6.43
N ASP A 778 83.54 -57.92 7.00
CA ASP A 778 82.42 -57.34 6.24
C ASP A 778 82.64 -55.86 5.91
N ILE A 779 82.08 -55.40 4.79
CA ILE A 779 81.92 -53.96 4.46
C ILE A 779 80.51 -53.53 4.84
N ALA A 780 80.38 -52.42 5.56
CA ALA A 780 79.10 -51.81 5.94
C ALA A 780 78.86 -50.47 5.21
N LEU A 781 77.60 -50.20 4.90
CA LEU A 781 77.14 -48.89 4.42
C LEU A 781 77.14 -47.86 5.56
N GLY A 782 77.26 -46.58 5.21
CA GLY A 782 76.96 -45.46 6.10
C GLY A 782 75.53 -44.94 5.89
N SER A 783 75.21 -43.83 6.55
CA SER A 783 73.94 -43.12 6.36
C SER A 783 74.08 -42.03 5.30
N GLY A 784 73.81 -42.38 4.03
CA GLY A 784 73.75 -41.41 2.94
C GLY A 784 72.61 -40.39 3.11
N SER A 785 72.82 -39.14 2.68
CA SER A 785 71.83 -38.06 2.76
C SER A 785 70.53 -38.33 1.97
N LYS A 786 70.57 -39.25 1.01
CA LYS A 786 69.44 -39.70 0.19
C LYS A 786 68.96 -41.11 0.55
N ALA A 787 69.56 -41.79 1.52
CA ALA A 787 69.25 -43.20 1.83
C ALA A 787 67.75 -43.46 2.04
N ASN A 788 67.06 -42.56 2.75
CA ASN A 788 65.61 -42.65 3.03
C ASN A 788 64.71 -42.58 1.78
N ASN A 789 65.23 -42.09 0.64
CA ASN A 789 64.49 -42.08 -0.62
C ASN A 789 64.52 -43.43 -1.35
N TYR A 790 65.28 -44.40 -0.84
CA TYR A 790 65.47 -45.72 -1.46
C TYR A 790 65.09 -46.85 -0.50
N ALA A 791 64.45 -47.88 -1.02
CA ALA A 791 64.35 -49.17 -0.34
C ALA A 791 65.62 -49.96 -0.64
N ILE A 792 66.67 -49.71 0.15
CA ILE A 792 68.00 -50.30 -0.02
C ILE A 792 68.01 -51.74 0.50
N THR A 793 68.42 -52.68 -0.36
CA THR A 793 68.75 -54.07 0.04
C THR A 793 70.26 -54.27 -0.05
N PHE A 794 70.91 -54.68 1.04
CA PHE A 794 72.36 -54.91 1.11
C PHE A 794 72.66 -56.02 2.13
N SER A 795 73.56 -56.96 1.80
CA SER A 795 73.98 -58.02 2.74
C SER A 795 75.03 -57.47 3.70
N THR A 796 74.74 -57.48 4.99
CA THR A 796 75.72 -57.15 6.04
C THR A 796 76.85 -58.16 6.10
N ASP A 797 76.51 -59.43 5.89
CA ASP A 797 77.41 -60.56 6.00
C ASP A 797 77.90 -60.86 4.57
N ASN A 798 78.97 -60.18 4.16
CA ASN A 798 79.46 -60.16 2.77
C ASN A 798 80.92 -60.59 2.63
N SER A 799 81.69 -60.67 3.72
CA SER A 799 83.11 -61.06 3.77
C SER A 799 83.99 -60.33 2.73
N ALA A 800 83.60 -59.12 2.33
CA ALA A 800 84.17 -58.45 1.17
C ALA A 800 85.53 -57.79 1.40
N PHE A 801 86.09 -57.85 2.62
CA PHE A 801 87.42 -57.33 2.93
C PHE A 801 88.31 -58.40 3.57
N SER A 802 89.46 -58.72 3.00
CA SER A 802 90.39 -59.73 3.57
C SER A 802 91.75 -59.14 3.98
N ILE A 803 92.22 -59.50 5.18
CA ILE A 803 93.59 -59.25 5.63
C ILE A 803 94.39 -60.54 5.42
N THR A 804 95.48 -60.45 4.66
CA THR A 804 96.33 -61.59 4.27
C THR A 804 97.65 -61.61 5.07
N PRO A 805 98.26 -62.79 5.30
CA PRO A 805 99.49 -62.90 6.08
C PRO A 805 100.65 -62.07 5.53
N ARG A 806 101.43 -61.47 6.43
CA ARG A 806 102.66 -60.77 6.07
C ARG A 806 103.78 -61.80 5.84
N PRO A 807 104.43 -61.85 4.66
CA PRO A 807 105.54 -62.78 4.47
C PRO A 807 106.71 -62.39 5.39
N ILE A 808 107.52 -63.37 5.81
CA ILE A 808 108.74 -63.17 6.60
C ILE A 808 109.71 -64.34 6.42
N THR A 809 111.01 -64.09 6.50
CA THR A 809 112.03 -65.14 6.61
C THR A 809 112.56 -65.22 8.04
N ILE A 810 112.58 -66.43 8.63
CA ILE A 810 113.22 -66.71 9.92
C ILE A 810 114.40 -67.65 9.66
N THR A 811 115.55 -67.37 10.27
CA THR A 811 116.77 -68.18 10.14
C THR A 811 117.23 -68.59 11.53
N ALA A 812 117.48 -69.87 11.77
CA ALA A 812 118.12 -70.34 12.99
C ALA A 812 119.60 -69.91 13.05
N ASP A 813 120.16 -69.81 14.26
CA ASP A 813 121.60 -69.57 14.45
C ASP A 813 122.35 -70.89 14.67
N ASP A 814 123.49 -71.09 14.00
CA ASP A 814 124.38 -72.23 14.24
C ASP A 814 124.87 -72.26 15.70
N LYS A 815 125.03 -73.47 16.25
CA LYS A 815 125.45 -73.74 17.63
C LYS A 815 126.51 -74.83 17.70
N SER A 816 127.23 -74.92 18.81
CA SER A 816 128.10 -76.07 19.09
C SER A 816 128.25 -76.38 20.58
N LYS A 817 128.60 -77.64 20.88
CA LYS A 817 128.90 -78.19 22.21
C LYS A 817 130.05 -79.20 22.12
N SER A 818 130.58 -79.67 23.24
CA SER A 818 131.41 -80.89 23.26
C SER A 818 130.56 -82.09 23.64
N TYR A 819 131.00 -83.29 23.25
CA TYR A 819 130.37 -84.54 23.63
C TYR A 819 130.21 -84.67 25.16
N GLY A 820 129.00 -84.98 25.61
CA GLY A 820 128.65 -85.12 27.03
C GLY A 820 128.36 -83.81 27.78
N ASP A 821 128.44 -82.64 27.13
CA ASP A 821 127.98 -81.37 27.71
C ASP A 821 126.46 -81.18 27.47
N ALA A 822 125.84 -80.19 28.12
CA ALA A 822 124.44 -79.84 27.85
C ALA A 822 124.27 -79.10 26.51
N ASP A 823 123.04 -79.07 25.99
CA ASP A 823 122.73 -78.30 24.77
C ASP A 823 122.75 -76.79 25.02
N PRO A 824 123.28 -75.99 24.08
CA PRO A 824 123.15 -74.55 24.11
C PRO A 824 121.71 -74.13 23.76
N ALA A 825 121.26 -73.00 24.29
CA ALA A 825 119.96 -72.45 23.93
C ALA A 825 119.90 -72.13 22.42
N LEU A 826 118.89 -72.66 21.75
CA LEU A 826 118.62 -72.39 20.34
C LEU A 826 118.10 -70.95 20.18
N SER A 827 118.55 -70.26 19.14
CA SER A 827 118.11 -68.89 18.82
C SER A 827 117.92 -68.73 17.31
N TRP A 828 117.17 -67.70 16.94
CA TRP A 828 116.89 -67.33 15.55
C TRP A 828 116.98 -65.81 15.38
N HIS A 829 117.14 -65.40 14.13
CA HIS A 829 116.98 -64.01 13.70
C HIS A 829 116.00 -63.93 12.52
N SER A 830 115.25 -62.83 12.44
CA SER A 830 114.27 -62.60 11.37
C SER A 830 114.79 -61.60 10.33
N LYS A 831 114.45 -61.83 9.06
CA LYS A 831 114.70 -60.89 7.96
C LYS A 831 113.47 -60.81 7.05
N ALA A 832 113.28 -59.66 6.39
CA ALA A 832 112.36 -59.61 5.25
C ALA A 832 112.89 -60.49 4.11
N PRO A 833 112.03 -61.21 3.35
CA PRO A 833 112.43 -61.88 2.12
C PRO A 833 113.01 -60.87 1.12
N THR A 834 113.83 -61.36 0.19
CA THR A 834 114.52 -60.52 -0.82
C THR A 834 113.59 -59.62 -1.63
N THR A 835 112.33 -60.02 -1.80
CA THR A 835 111.24 -59.23 -2.38
C THR A 835 109.98 -59.35 -1.51
N GLY A 836 110.07 -58.95 -0.24
CA GLY A 836 108.97 -59.12 0.70
C GLY A 836 108.97 -58.13 1.86
N ARG A 837 107.99 -58.31 2.75
CA ARG A 837 107.83 -57.56 4.00
C ARG A 837 108.52 -58.33 5.14
N GLY A 838 108.74 -57.71 6.29
CA GLY A 838 109.40 -58.33 7.45
C GLY A 838 108.58 -58.22 8.73
N LEU A 839 109.17 -58.65 9.85
CA LEU A 839 108.58 -58.51 11.19
C LEU A 839 108.25 -57.04 11.48
N ILE A 840 107.04 -56.79 11.98
CA ILE A 840 106.64 -55.47 12.48
C ILE A 840 107.16 -55.32 13.92
N SER A 841 107.67 -54.14 14.24
CA SER A 841 108.20 -53.85 15.58
C SER A 841 107.11 -54.05 16.65
N GLY A 842 107.41 -54.90 17.65
CA GLY A 842 106.48 -55.27 18.72
C GLY A 842 105.76 -56.61 18.52
N ASP A 843 105.73 -57.16 17.30
CA ASP A 843 105.22 -58.52 17.08
C ASP A 843 106.24 -59.57 17.54
N SER A 844 105.73 -60.73 17.97
CA SER A 844 106.53 -61.87 18.44
C SER A 844 106.02 -63.18 17.85
N PHE A 845 106.88 -64.20 17.84
CA PHE A 845 106.51 -65.57 17.50
C PHE A 845 106.33 -66.39 18.79
N SER A 846 105.36 -67.30 18.78
CA SER A 846 105.13 -68.28 19.84
C SER A 846 105.67 -69.65 19.43
N GLY A 847 106.04 -70.49 20.39
CA GLY A 847 106.66 -71.79 20.15
C GLY A 847 108.19 -71.75 20.25
N SER A 848 108.85 -72.85 19.89
CA SER A 848 110.30 -73.03 20.00
C SER A 848 110.88 -73.70 18.76
N LEU A 849 112.16 -73.42 18.49
CA LEU A 849 112.97 -74.23 17.57
C LEU A 849 113.21 -75.62 18.16
N GLU A 850 113.44 -76.58 17.30
CA GLU A 850 113.80 -77.96 17.66
C GLU A 850 115.08 -78.37 16.92
N ARG A 851 115.70 -79.47 17.35
CA ARG A 851 116.85 -80.07 16.65
C ARG A 851 116.65 -81.56 16.43
N ASP A 852 117.44 -82.13 15.53
CA ASP A 852 117.49 -83.58 15.34
C ASP A 852 118.05 -84.29 16.59
N ASP A 853 117.51 -85.47 16.88
CA ASP A 853 117.90 -86.31 18.01
C ASP A 853 119.31 -86.91 17.86
N GLY A 854 120.03 -87.00 18.98
CA GLY A 854 121.31 -87.69 19.09
C GLY A 854 122.38 -86.90 19.84
N GLU A 855 123.38 -87.61 20.36
CA GLU A 855 124.44 -87.04 21.20
C GLU A 855 125.87 -87.36 20.76
N ASN A 856 126.06 -88.24 19.77
CA ASN A 856 127.39 -88.57 19.26
C ASN A 856 128.04 -87.36 18.56
N ALA A 857 129.37 -87.33 18.48
CA ALA A 857 130.09 -86.26 17.79
C ALA A 857 129.70 -86.21 16.31
N GLY A 858 129.16 -85.08 15.85
CA GLY A 858 128.47 -84.96 14.56
C GLY A 858 127.78 -83.60 14.39
N ILE A 859 126.96 -83.50 13.34
CA ILE A 859 126.13 -82.32 13.03
C ILE A 859 124.66 -82.75 13.06
N TYR A 860 123.83 -81.95 13.72
CA TYR A 860 122.38 -82.16 13.88
C TYR A 860 121.66 -80.89 13.42
N THR A 861 120.62 -81.01 12.60
CA THR A 861 119.93 -79.84 12.06
C THR A 861 119.03 -79.20 13.12
N ILE A 862 118.99 -77.87 13.14
CA ILE A 862 118.08 -77.03 13.93
C ILE A 862 116.98 -76.56 12.99
N ASN A 863 115.75 -76.98 13.24
CA ASN A 863 114.58 -76.74 12.40
C ASN A 863 113.53 -75.84 13.09
N GLN A 864 112.47 -75.46 12.37
CA GLN A 864 111.45 -74.51 12.84
C GLN A 864 110.74 -74.94 14.13
N GLY A 865 110.61 -76.25 14.40
CA GLY A 865 109.82 -76.79 15.50
C GLY A 865 108.39 -76.23 15.49
N SER A 866 107.96 -75.73 16.65
CA SER A 866 106.62 -75.17 16.87
C SER A 866 106.52 -73.65 16.63
N LEU A 867 107.56 -73.00 16.12
CA LEU A 867 107.60 -71.54 15.97
C LEU A 867 106.57 -71.03 14.95
N ALA A 868 105.58 -70.25 15.41
CA ALA A 868 104.45 -69.79 14.60
C ALA A 868 103.91 -68.40 15.01
N ASN A 869 103.27 -67.72 14.06
CA ASN A 869 102.39 -66.57 14.27
C ASN A 869 101.35 -66.52 13.13
N SER A 870 100.05 -66.49 13.45
CA SER A 870 98.97 -66.55 12.45
C SER A 870 98.89 -65.35 11.51
N ASN A 871 99.50 -64.22 11.87
CA ASN A 871 99.56 -63.01 11.04
C ASN A 871 100.71 -63.03 10.02
N TYR A 872 101.59 -64.04 10.09
CA TYR A 872 102.80 -64.13 9.27
C TYR A 872 102.87 -65.43 8.46
N ALA A 873 103.22 -65.30 7.17
CA ALA A 873 103.63 -66.43 6.35
C ALA A 873 105.14 -66.63 6.53
N ILE A 874 105.52 -67.57 7.40
CA ILE A 874 106.91 -67.87 7.74
C ILE A 874 107.56 -68.71 6.63
N SER A 875 108.70 -68.25 6.14
CA SER A 875 109.68 -69.03 5.38
C SER A 875 110.87 -69.30 6.29
N PHE A 876 111.07 -70.54 6.73
CA PHE A 876 112.15 -70.89 7.65
C PHE A 876 113.44 -71.30 6.93
N THR A 877 114.58 -71.08 7.56
CA THR A 877 115.91 -71.53 7.12
C THR A 877 116.62 -72.21 8.29
N ASP A 878 116.93 -73.49 8.12
CA ASP A 878 117.55 -74.34 9.14
C ASP A 878 119.02 -73.96 9.41
N ALA A 879 119.52 -74.36 10.57
CA ALA A 879 120.93 -74.22 10.97
C ALA A 879 121.47 -75.53 11.57
N ASN A 880 122.67 -75.53 12.15
CA ASN A 880 123.34 -76.73 12.65
C ASN A 880 123.76 -76.61 14.13
N LEU A 881 123.47 -77.64 14.93
CA LEU A 881 124.18 -77.92 16.18
C LEU A 881 125.33 -78.89 15.91
N THR A 882 126.57 -78.44 16.13
CA THR A 882 127.77 -79.30 16.02
C THR A 882 128.21 -79.83 17.38
N ILE A 883 128.23 -81.16 17.55
CA ILE A 883 128.78 -81.83 18.73
C ILE A 883 130.24 -82.23 18.44
N ASN A 884 131.18 -81.63 19.16
CA ASN A 884 132.62 -81.86 18.99
C ASN A 884 133.12 -83.06 19.83
N LYS A 885 134.13 -83.79 19.32
CA LYS A 885 134.77 -84.89 20.06
C LYS A 885 135.45 -84.38 21.34
N ARG A 886 135.20 -85.03 22.49
CA ARG A 886 135.76 -84.67 23.81
C ARG A 886 137.25 -85.06 23.91
N MET A 887 138.10 -84.15 24.39
CA MET A 887 139.54 -84.40 24.48
C MET A 887 139.91 -85.17 25.76
N LEU A 888 140.58 -86.32 25.63
CA LEU A 888 141.03 -87.12 26.78
C LEU A 888 142.35 -86.61 27.38
N THR A 889 142.62 -87.05 28.61
CA THR A 889 143.95 -86.98 29.25
C THR A 889 144.51 -88.39 29.45
N LEU A 890 145.84 -88.54 29.48
CA LEU A 890 146.52 -89.84 29.58
C LEU A 890 147.65 -89.83 30.61
N SER A 891 147.92 -90.97 31.25
CA SER A 891 149.15 -91.23 32.02
C SER A 891 149.38 -92.73 32.17
N ALA A 892 150.60 -93.20 32.47
CA ALA A 892 150.85 -94.61 32.75
C ALA A 892 151.95 -94.90 33.78
N LEU A 893 151.80 -96.01 34.52
CA LEU A 893 152.72 -96.45 35.57
C LEU A 893 152.96 -97.96 35.51
N LYS A 894 154.22 -98.41 35.50
CA LYS A 894 154.57 -99.84 35.55
C LYS A 894 155.85 -100.18 36.33
N THR A 895 156.13 -101.47 36.47
CA THR A 895 157.39 -101.99 37.03
C THR A 895 158.27 -102.52 35.88
N TYR A 896 159.59 -102.49 36.06
CA TYR A 896 160.60 -102.82 35.07
C TYR A 896 160.62 -104.33 34.77
N ASP A 897 160.25 -104.64 33.53
CA ASP A 897 160.13 -105.98 32.93
C ASP A 897 161.07 -106.17 31.72
N GLY A 898 161.84 -105.13 31.37
CA GLY A 898 162.71 -105.10 30.20
C GLY A 898 162.01 -104.80 28.86
N GLN A 899 160.71 -104.50 28.86
CA GLN A 899 159.89 -104.28 27.64
C GLN A 899 159.30 -102.87 27.59
N THR A 900 158.80 -102.42 26.44
CA THR A 900 158.11 -101.12 26.28
C THR A 900 156.59 -101.19 26.45
N THR A 901 155.98 -102.38 26.53
CA THR A 901 154.52 -102.51 26.59
C THR A 901 153.93 -101.94 27.90
N LEU A 902 152.75 -101.32 27.82
CA LEU A 902 152.00 -100.68 28.91
C LEU A 902 150.60 -101.30 29.13
N THR A 903 150.44 -102.60 28.84
CA THR A 903 149.17 -103.32 29.04
C THR A 903 148.74 -103.27 30.50
N GLY A 904 147.55 -102.73 30.77
CA GLY A 904 147.02 -102.57 32.13
C GLY A 904 147.64 -101.42 32.93
N CYS A 905 148.51 -100.61 32.31
CA CYS A 905 149.28 -99.55 32.99
C CYS A 905 148.82 -98.13 32.67
N VAL A 906 148.03 -97.91 31.60
CA VAL A 906 147.53 -96.58 31.20
C VAL A 906 146.21 -96.25 31.90
N THR A 907 146.09 -95.00 32.36
CA THR A 907 144.85 -94.36 32.82
C THR A 907 144.35 -93.39 31.74
N LEU A 908 143.05 -93.44 31.44
CA LEU A 908 142.35 -92.49 30.57
C LEU A 908 141.51 -91.54 31.44
N GLY A 909 141.59 -90.23 31.21
CA GLY A 909 140.86 -89.20 31.95
C GLY A 909 140.07 -88.22 31.05
N ASN A 910 139.24 -87.39 31.68
CA ASN A 910 138.25 -86.50 31.03
C ASN A 910 137.21 -87.23 30.13
N LEU A 911 136.82 -88.44 30.55
CA LEU A 911 135.67 -89.16 30.01
C LEU A 911 134.37 -88.39 30.35
N ALA A 912 133.34 -88.53 29.51
CA ALA A 912 132.02 -87.97 29.77
C ALA A 912 131.26 -88.82 30.79
N GLY A 913 130.76 -88.20 31.85
CA GLY A 913 129.97 -88.88 32.90
C GLY A 913 130.70 -90.08 33.50
N SER A 914 130.08 -91.26 33.40
CA SER A 914 130.60 -92.54 33.90
C SER A 914 131.16 -93.44 32.79
N GLU A 915 131.39 -92.89 31.59
CA GLU A 915 131.92 -93.66 30.48
C GLU A 915 133.34 -94.17 30.75
N THR A 916 133.62 -95.34 30.21
CA THR A 916 134.94 -95.98 30.19
C THR A 916 135.35 -96.18 28.74
N LEU A 917 136.64 -96.04 28.47
CA LEU A 917 137.25 -96.43 27.21
C LEU A 917 138.31 -97.48 27.49
N ASN A 918 138.48 -98.38 26.54
CA ASN A 918 139.58 -99.35 26.55
C ASN A 918 140.75 -98.81 25.71
N TYR A 919 141.91 -99.45 25.82
CA TYR A 919 143.04 -99.15 24.97
C TYR A 919 143.84 -100.39 24.64
N SER A 920 144.55 -100.32 23.52
CA SER A 920 145.40 -101.40 23.00
C SER A 920 146.67 -100.80 22.37
N GLY A 921 147.68 -101.65 22.15
CA GLY A 921 148.95 -101.21 21.55
C GLY A 921 149.72 -100.17 22.36
N ALA A 922 149.38 -99.98 23.65
CA ALA A 922 150.01 -98.98 24.49
C ALA A 922 151.49 -99.32 24.74
N THR A 923 152.38 -98.42 24.33
CA THR A 923 153.83 -98.57 24.48
C THR A 923 154.46 -97.31 25.05
N SER A 924 155.44 -97.49 25.94
CA SER A 924 156.34 -96.44 26.38
C SER A 924 157.39 -96.14 25.32
N LYS A 925 157.89 -94.91 25.28
CA LYS A 925 158.99 -94.51 24.40
C LYS A 925 160.30 -95.25 24.71
N ASN A 926 160.55 -95.53 25.99
CA ASN A 926 161.72 -96.26 26.45
C ASN A 926 161.32 -97.36 27.46
N LYS A 927 162.07 -98.46 27.49
CA LYS A 927 161.92 -99.57 28.45
C LYS A 927 162.72 -99.36 29.74
N GLU A 928 163.79 -98.57 29.70
CA GLU A 928 164.74 -98.44 30.81
C GLU A 928 164.23 -97.49 31.91
N VAL A 929 164.42 -97.88 33.18
CA VAL A 929 164.08 -97.07 34.38
C VAL A 929 164.75 -95.69 34.36
N SER A 930 165.96 -95.60 33.82
CA SER A 930 166.72 -94.35 33.67
C SER A 930 166.02 -93.31 32.77
N GLY A 931 164.99 -93.70 32.01
CA GLY A 931 164.21 -92.81 31.15
C GLY A 931 163.08 -92.03 31.82
N ASN A 932 162.77 -92.27 33.11
CA ASN A 932 161.51 -91.83 33.76
C ASN A 932 161.18 -90.32 33.77
N GLY A 933 162.12 -89.43 33.42
CA GLY A 933 161.84 -87.98 33.24
C GLY A 933 161.52 -87.56 31.79
N THR A 934 161.65 -88.47 30.82
CA THR A 934 161.47 -88.19 29.37
C THR A 934 160.56 -89.21 28.66
N ASN A 935 160.03 -90.17 29.42
CA ASN A 935 159.23 -91.27 28.91
C ASN A 935 157.75 -90.88 28.84
N TYR A 936 157.09 -91.29 27.77
CA TYR A 936 155.66 -91.06 27.52
C TYR A 936 155.07 -92.20 26.71
N ILE A 937 153.74 -92.25 26.65
CA ILE A 937 152.98 -93.23 25.86
C ILE A 937 153.23 -92.89 24.39
N ASN A 938 154.15 -93.59 23.76
CA ASN A 938 154.62 -93.30 22.40
C ASN A 938 153.60 -93.74 21.33
N ALA A 939 152.82 -94.76 21.63
CA ALA A 939 151.66 -95.17 20.86
C ALA A 939 150.57 -95.68 21.80
N ILE A 940 149.31 -95.43 21.44
CA ILE A 940 148.11 -95.98 22.06
C ILE A 940 146.97 -95.93 21.04
N THR A 941 146.15 -96.97 21.00
CA THR A 941 144.93 -96.99 20.18
C THR A 941 143.74 -97.15 21.12
N LEU A 942 142.87 -96.15 21.16
CA LEU A 942 141.60 -96.23 21.89
C LEU A 942 140.74 -97.33 21.29
N GLN A 943 140.04 -98.03 22.17
CA GLN A 943 138.97 -98.96 21.85
C GLN A 943 137.74 -98.56 22.65
N ASP A 944 136.58 -98.94 22.13
CA ASP A 944 135.31 -98.66 22.78
C ASP A 944 135.23 -99.39 24.13
N GLY A 945 134.58 -98.77 25.11
CA GLY A 945 134.27 -99.34 26.42
C GLY A 945 132.78 -99.24 26.67
N SER A 946 132.38 -98.58 27.77
CA SER A 946 131.01 -98.06 27.87
C SER A 946 130.80 -96.75 27.10
N GLY A 947 131.89 -96.05 26.72
CA GLY A 947 131.88 -94.95 25.76
C GLY A 947 132.38 -95.37 24.38
N LEU A 948 131.96 -94.64 23.33
CA LEU A 948 132.47 -94.80 21.97
C LEU A 948 133.73 -93.95 21.76
N LYS A 949 134.85 -94.57 21.37
CA LYS A 949 136.14 -93.88 21.13
C LYS A 949 136.02 -92.73 20.13
N ASP A 950 135.10 -92.84 19.18
CA ASP A 950 134.90 -91.85 18.13
C ASP A 950 134.22 -90.57 18.63
N ASN A 951 133.61 -90.58 19.81
CA ASN A 951 133.18 -89.38 20.51
C ASN A 951 134.33 -88.67 21.24
N TYR A 952 135.53 -89.27 21.25
CA TYR A 952 136.70 -88.76 21.94
C TYR A 952 137.87 -88.49 21.00
N LYS A 953 138.83 -87.71 21.49
CA LYS A 953 140.09 -87.42 20.81
C LYS A 953 141.26 -87.60 21.78
N LEU A 954 142.25 -88.38 21.36
CA LEU A 954 143.52 -88.50 22.09
C LEU A 954 144.23 -87.13 22.16
N PRO A 955 144.89 -86.81 23.28
CA PRO A 955 145.79 -85.67 23.34
C PRO A 955 147.08 -85.98 22.57
N THR A 956 147.87 -84.94 22.25
CA THR A 956 149.17 -85.12 21.60
C THR A 956 150.11 -85.92 22.51
N LEU A 957 150.52 -87.11 22.05
CA LEU A 957 151.34 -88.06 22.79
C LEU A 957 152.76 -87.52 23.04
N ASN A 958 152.98 -86.97 24.22
CA ASN A 958 154.25 -86.40 24.68
C ASN A 958 154.35 -86.44 26.22
N VAL A 959 155.49 -86.00 26.78
CA VAL A 959 155.74 -86.01 28.23
C VAL A 959 154.71 -85.20 29.04
N ALA A 960 154.17 -84.12 28.49
CA ALA A 960 153.22 -83.25 29.21
C ALA A 960 151.80 -83.85 29.28
N ASN A 961 151.35 -84.52 28.21
CA ASN A 961 149.96 -84.95 28.08
C ASN A 961 149.75 -86.47 28.19
N ALA A 962 150.83 -87.26 28.20
CA ALA A 962 150.80 -88.72 28.24
C ALA A 962 152.03 -89.37 28.93
N PRO A 963 152.47 -88.91 30.13
CA PRO A 963 153.70 -89.38 30.78
C PRO A 963 153.69 -90.87 31.16
N VAL A 964 154.88 -91.49 31.26
CA VAL A 964 155.09 -92.88 31.68
C VAL A 964 156.17 -93.00 32.75
N THR A 965 155.95 -93.81 33.78
CA THR A 965 156.92 -94.09 34.86
C THR A 965 157.16 -95.61 35.05
N ILE A 966 158.41 -96.04 35.25
CA ILE A 966 158.86 -97.45 35.31
C ILE A 966 159.76 -97.73 36.54
N ASN A 967 159.44 -98.70 37.42
CA ASN A 967 160.15 -98.94 38.71
C ASN A 967 161.08 -100.21 38.73
N PRO A 968 162.27 -100.24 39.39
CA PRO A 968 163.25 -101.37 39.34
C PRO A 968 162.98 -102.60 40.27
N ARG A 969 163.85 -103.64 40.26
CA ARG A 969 163.69 -104.99 40.92
C ARG A 969 164.86 -105.37 41.88
N PRO A 970 164.67 -106.12 43.00
CA PRO A 970 165.66 -106.24 44.13
C PRO A 970 166.35 -107.62 44.37
N GLY A 971 167.41 -107.66 45.22
CA GLY A 971 168.19 -108.84 45.71
C GLY A 971 169.14 -108.54 46.91
N ASP A 972 169.77 -109.55 47.56
CA ASP A 972 170.28 -109.49 48.97
C ASP A 972 171.68 -110.15 49.22
N VAL A 973 172.51 -109.62 50.18
CA VAL A 973 173.66 -110.20 50.98
C VAL A 973 174.68 -109.11 51.46
N THR A 974 175.31 -109.28 52.64
CA THR A 974 176.15 -108.31 53.40
C THR A 974 177.68 -108.57 53.31
N THR A 975 178.68 -107.96 54.02
CA THR A 975 178.81 -107.05 55.20
C THR A 975 180.26 -106.48 55.30
N ASP A 976 180.51 -105.24 55.75
CA ASP A 976 181.70 -104.81 56.56
C ASP A 976 181.56 -103.37 57.15
N THR A 977 182.38 -103.02 58.16
CA THR A 977 182.36 -101.79 58.98
C THR A 977 183.69 -101.02 58.95
N SER A 978 183.66 -99.67 58.93
CA SER A 978 184.39 -98.79 59.90
C SER A 978 184.46 -97.31 59.46
N ASN A 979 184.19 -96.40 60.41
CA ASN A 979 184.83 -95.06 60.62
C ASN A 979 184.65 -93.97 59.51
N ASN A 980 184.45 -92.67 59.80
CA ASN A 980 184.45 -91.91 61.06
C ASN A 980 183.61 -90.61 60.95
N ASP A 981 183.06 -90.15 62.09
CA ASP A 981 182.82 -88.77 62.54
C ASP A 981 181.96 -87.75 61.74
N GLY A 982 180.90 -87.18 62.35
CA GLY A 982 180.29 -85.91 61.87
C GLY A 982 178.84 -85.56 62.25
N GLU A 983 178.69 -84.74 63.29
CA GLU A 983 177.51 -84.05 63.87
C GLU A 983 176.27 -83.58 63.03
N VAL A 984 175.06 -83.84 63.60
CA VAL A 984 174.09 -82.88 64.23
C VAL A 984 173.47 -81.68 63.44
N ILE A 985 172.17 -81.42 63.71
CA ILE A 985 171.34 -80.16 63.63
C ILE A 985 170.05 -80.17 62.75
N THR A 986 169.02 -79.57 63.36
CA THR A 986 167.57 -79.46 63.13
C THR A 986 167.03 -78.66 61.92
N GLY A 987 165.87 -79.10 61.38
CA GLY A 987 164.55 -78.44 61.56
C GLY A 987 164.04 -77.28 60.65
N LYS A 988 162.76 -76.92 60.91
CA LYS A 988 162.07 -75.60 60.72
C LYS A 988 161.28 -75.23 59.42
N LYS A 989 159.94 -75.09 59.60
CA LYS A 989 159.10 -73.84 59.62
C LYS A 989 158.30 -73.32 58.39
N LEU A 990 157.20 -72.60 58.73
CA LEU A 990 156.47 -71.49 58.02
C LEU A 990 155.60 -71.86 56.79
N SER A 991 154.56 -71.11 56.36
CA SER A 991 153.53 -70.14 56.87
C SER A 991 152.74 -69.64 55.63
N GLY A 992 151.47 -69.20 55.57
CA GLY A 992 150.67 -68.28 56.40
C GLY A 992 149.99 -67.23 55.46
N THR A 993 149.06 -66.39 55.96
CA THR A 993 148.58 -65.08 55.39
C THR A 993 147.87 -65.05 54.01
N ASP A 994 147.06 -64.06 53.57
CA ASP A 994 146.25 -62.94 54.17
C ASP A 994 145.31 -62.41 53.04
N ASP A 995 144.67 -61.23 53.15
CA ASP A 995 143.28 -61.01 53.61
C ASP A 995 142.76 -59.62 53.08
N LEU A 996 141.49 -59.24 53.32
CA LEU A 996 140.86 -57.91 53.08
C LEU A 996 140.71 -57.42 51.59
N ALA A 997 139.96 -56.37 51.22
CA ALA A 997 138.72 -55.71 51.73
C ALA A 997 138.26 -54.52 50.81
N THR A 998 137.03 -54.02 51.03
CA THR A 998 136.53 -52.61 50.79
C THR A 998 136.53 -52.07 49.33
N ASP A 999 135.76 -51.05 48.92
CA ASP A 999 135.03 -49.92 49.56
C ASP A 999 133.77 -49.63 48.68
N THR A 1000 132.51 -49.55 49.16
CA THR A 1000 131.78 -48.36 49.66
C THR A 1000 132.05 -47.02 48.91
N SER A 1001 131.12 -46.08 48.72
CA SER A 1001 130.07 -45.58 49.63
C SER A 1001 128.77 -45.11 48.95
N SER A 1002 127.69 -45.11 49.72
CA SER A 1002 126.38 -44.50 49.43
C SER A 1002 126.10 -43.26 50.29
N LYS A 1003 125.03 -42.48 49.98
CA LYS A 1003 124.22 -41.54 50.81
C LYS A 1003 123.65 -40.39 49.92
N ILE A 1004 122.44 -39.81 50.07
CA ILE A 1004 121.38 -39.93 51.10
C ILE A 1004 120.00 -39.36 50.61
N LYS A 1005 118.86 -39.98 51.03
CA LYS A 1005 117.48 -39.41 51.26
C LYS A 1005 116.68 -38.77 50.08
N THR A 1006 115.32 -38.74 50.03
CA THR A 1006 114.22 -39.08 51.00
C THR A 1006 112.84 -39.36 50.32
N LEU A 1007 112.06 -40.35 50.81
CA LEU A 1007 110.58 -40.38 51.14
C LEU A 1007 109.48 -39.93 50.12
N GLN A 1008 108.22 -40.46 50.05
CA GLN A 1008 107.49 -41.58 50.70
C GLN A 1008 106.19 -41.98 49.88
N GLN A 1009 105.48 -43.04 50.30
CA GLN A 1009 104.14 -43.57 49.87
C GLN A 1009 102.98 -42.55 49.99
N GLY A 1010 101.73 -42.73 49.49
CA GLY A 1010 101.03 -43.77 48.71
C GLY A 1010 99.48 -43.73 48.88
N SER A 1011 98.72 -44.35 47.96
CA SER A 1011 97.30 -44.84 48.06
C SER A 1011 96.06 -43.98 48.45
N LEU A 1012 95.03 -44.06 47.58
CA LEU A 1012 93.57 -44.27 47.82
C LEU A 1012 92.60 -43.22 48.44
N HIS A 1013 91.41 -43.16 47.80
CA HIS A 1013 90.03 -42.86 48.25
C HIS A 1013 89.57 -41.49 48.83
N ASP A 1014 88.58 -40.92 48.12
CA ASP A 1014 87.29 -40.31 48.52
C ASP A 1014 87.09 -39.03 49.39
N ALA A 1015 85.97 -38.39 49.05
CA ALA A 1015 85.06 -37.54 49.84
C ALA A 1015 85.50 -36.15 50.40
N GLY A 1016 84.86 -35.10 49.86
CA GLY A 1016 83.98 -34.24 50.67
C GLY A 1016 84.34 -32.76 50.93
N ASN A 1017 83.68 -31.85 50.19
CA ASN A 1017 83.34 -30.44 50.56
C ASN A 1017 84.49 -29.42 50.83
N ALA A 1018 84.38 -28.11 50.55
CA ALA A 1018 83.28 -27.26 50.06
C ALA A 1018 83.80 -26.02 49.27
N ASN A 1019 82.94 -25.41 48.43
CA ASN A 1019 82.83 -24.00 47.98
C ASN A 1019 84.13 -23.21 47.61
N VAL A 1020 84.23 -22.48 46.47
CA VAL A 1020 83.41 -21.31 46.07
C VAL A 1020 83.65 -20.98 44.57
N THR A 1021 82.57 -20.81 43.75
CA THR A 1021 82.40 -20.07 42.44
C THR A 1021 83.49 -20.09 41.35
N ARG A 1022 83.27 -20.01 40.02
CA ARG A 1022 82.18 -19.91 38.99
C ARG A 1022 82.89 -20.44 37.69
N GLU A 1023 82.31 -20.86 36.56
CA GLU A 1023 81.06 -20.56 35.84
C GLU A 1023 80.84 -21.62 34.73
N PHE A 1024 79.73 -21.52 33.98
CA PHE A 1024 79.40 -22.28 32.74
C PHE A 1024 79.16 -23.79 32.84
N ILE A 1025 77.87 -24.14 33.01
CA ILE A 1025 77.31 -25.47 32.74
C ILE A 1025 76.72 -25.50 31.33
N GLY A 1026 76.96 -26.59 30.60
CA GLY A 1026 76.03 -27.07 29.59
C GLY A 1026 75.65 -28.51 29.88
N LYS A 1027 74.35 -28.87 29.77
CA LYS A 1027 73.85 -30.16 29.25
C LYS A 1027 72.32 -30.33 29.43
N ARG A 1028 71.66 -30.59 28.30
CA ARG A 1028 70.82 -31.76 28.01
C ARG A 1028 70.40 -32.69 29.19
N LEU A 1029 69.07 -32.89 29.30
CA LEU A 1029 68.35 -34.17 29.03
C LEU A 1029 67.61 -34.91 30.20
N ASP A 1030 66.28 -34.95 30.05
CA ASP A 1030 65.32 -36.07 30.29
C ASP A 1030 64.63 -36.43 31.65
N ILE A 1031 63.29 -36.29 31.59
CA ILE A 1031 62.23 -37.34 31.72
C ILE A 1031 61.49 -37.60 33.06
N ASN A 1032 60.17 -37.87 32.89
CA ASN A 1032 59.14 -38.45 33.79
C ASN A 1032 58.49 -37.51 34.85
N THR A 1033 57.17 -37.58 35.16
CA THR A 1033 56.16 -38.61 34.83
C THR A 1033 54.69 -38.10 34.87
N LYS A 1034 53.87 -38.63 33.95
CA LYS A 1034 52.47 -39.13 34.09
C LYS A 1034 51.24 -38.23 34.34
N THR A 1035 50.19 -38.65 33.64
CA THR A 1035 48.79 -38.23 33.47
C THR A 1035 47.84 -38.43 34.67
N ALA A 1036 46.85 -37.53 34.85
CA ALA A 1036 45.46 -37.82 35.26
C ALA A 1036 44.58 -36.56 35.03
N VAL A 1037 43.62 -36.55 34.09
CA VAL A 1037 42.18 -36.88 34.18
C VAL A 1037 41.27 -35.74 34.71
N ILE A 1038 40.14 -35.57 34.01
CA ILE A 1038 39.14 -34.50 34.09
C ILE A 1038 38.25 -34.60 35.34
N SER A 1039 37.83 -33.46 35.90
CA SER A 1039 36.47 -33.31 36.47
C SER A 1039 35.95 -31.89 36.22
N THR A 1040 34.73 -31.79 35.68
CA THR A 1040 33.97 -30.55 35.56
C THR A 1040 33.46 -30.08 36.92
N ARG A 1041 33.24 -28.76 37.08
CA ARG A 1041 32.20 -28.20 37.97
C ARG A 1041 31.84 -26.77 37.58
N ASP A 1042 30.54 -26.52 37.51
CA ASP A 1042 29.94 -25.26 37.07
C ASP A 1042 29.93 -24.13 38.13
N LEU A 1043 29.57 -22.94 37.62
CA LEU A 1043 29.04 -21.74 38.32
C LEU A 1043 30.07 -20.76 38.94
N PRO A 1044 29.79 -19.44 38.94
CA PRO A 1044 28.95 -18.66 38.01
C PRO A 1044 29.62 -17.38 37.45
N GLU A 1045 29.06 -16.81 36.38
CA GLU A 1045 29.41 -15.46 35.90
C GLU A 1045 28.97 -14.40 36.92
N THR A 1046 29.89 -13.56 37.43
CA THR A 1046 29.71 -12.10 37.65
C THR A 1046 30.99 -11.48 38.21
N SER A 1047 31.82 -10.87 37.35
CA SER A 1047 32.73 -9.77 37.74
C SER A 1047 33.31 -9.12 36.48
N ASN A 1048 33.07 -7.81 36.30
CA ASN A 1048 33.74 -7.04 35.24
C ASN A 1048 35.27 -7.16 35.40
N GLY A 1049 35.96 -7.66 34.38
CA GLY A 1049 37.40 -7.83 34.40
C GLY A 1049 38.13 -6.49 34.40
N ALA A 1050 39.16 -6.36 35.24
CA ALA A 1050 40.10 -5.26 35.14
C ALA A 1050 41.04 -5.48 33.94
N TRP A 1051 41.26 -4.43 33.16
CA TRP A 1051 42.13 -4.42 31.98
C TRP A 1051 43.50 -3.84 32.32
N SER A 1052 44.56 -4.40 31.73
CA SER A 1052 45.92 -3.88 31.87
C SER A 1052 46.66 -3.89 30.53
N ILE A 1053 47.26 -2.74 30.18
CA ILE A 1053 48.25 -2.59 29.12
C ILE A 1053 49.65 -2.86 29.69
N GLU A 1054 50.55 -3.40 28.87
CA GLU A 1054 51.85 -3.89 29.32
C GLU A 1054 52.84 -2.73 29.54
N GLU A 1055 53.28 -2.51 30.79
CA GLU A 1055 54.34 -1.56 31.10
C GLU A 1055 55.71 -2.11 30.64
N SER A 1056 56.38 -1.40 29.73
CA SER A 1056 57.84 -1.42 29.68
C SER A 1056 58.38 -0.48 30.76
N ALA A 1057 59.38 -0.92 31.51
CA ALA A 1057 59.76 -0.28 32.77
C ALA A 1057 60.27 1.17 32.64
N THR A 1058 60.02 1.92 33.72
CA THR A 1058 60.53 3.27 34.09
C THR A 1058 59.71 4.49 33.64
N HIS A 1059 59.36 5.29 34.66
CA HIS A 1059 58.53 6.50 34.66
C HIS A 1059 58.65 7.43 33.45
N GLY A 1060 57.57 7.57 32.68
CA GLY A 1060 57.41 8.61 31.65
C GLY A 1060 56.19 8.33 30.77
N ILE A 1061 55.42 9.38 30.45
CA ILE A 1061 54.34 9.31 29.44
C ILE A 1061 55.01 9.31 28.04
N VAL A 1062 54.33 8.76 27.02
CA VAL A 1062 54.75 8.68 25.57
C VAL A 1062 55.64 7.44 25.32
N ALA A 1063 55.48 6.62 24.27
CA ALA A 1063 55.22 6.99 22.87
C ALA A 1063 54.33 6.05 22.04
N ALA A 1064 53.63 6.65 21.07
CA ALA A 1064 52.96 5.96 19.97
C ALA A 1064 53.98 5.34 19.00
N THR A 1065 53.64 4.18 18.44
CA THR A 1065 54.33 3.64 17.26
C THR A 1065 54.13 4.61 16.09
N THR A 1066 55.11 5.47 15.86
CA THR A 1066 55.06 6.47 14.79
C THR A 1066 55.56 5.85 13.50
N ILE A 1067 54.76 5.92 12.44
CA ILE A 1067 55.14 5.48 11.09
C ILE A 1067 55.07 6.70 10.18
N GLU A 1068 56.19 7.00 9.52
CA GLU A 1068 56.34 8.10 8.58
C GLU A 1068 56.25 7.58 7.15
N VAL A 1069 55.14 7.88 6.47
CA VAL A 1069 54.96 7.58 5.05
C VAL A 1069 55.45 8.78 4.22
N HIS A 1070 56.51 8.58 3.43
CA HIS A 1070 57.21 9.64 2.69
C HIS A 1070 56.87 9.62 1.18
N GLU A 1071 56.29 10.72 0.68
CA GLU A 1071 56.10 11.15 -0.74
C GLU A 1071 55.47 10.14 -1.76
N PRO A 1072 54.49 10.56 -2.59
CA PRO A 1072 53.52 9.62 -3.15
C PRO A 1072 53.92 9.01 -4.51
N VAL A 1073 54.33 7.74 -4.49
CA VAL A 1073 54.23 6.83 -5.66
C VAL A 1073 53.55 5.51 -5.27
N MET A 1074 52.22 5.57 -5.03
CA MET A 1074 51.33 4.39 -5.01
C MET A 1074 51.74 3.22 -4.09
N GLU A 1075 52.45 3.46 -2.98
CA GLU A 1075 52.74 2.39 -2.02
C GLU A 1075 51.62 2.22 -0.99
N PHE A 1076 51.09 1.00 -0.93
CA PHE A 1076 50.12 0.52 0.04
C PHE A 1076 50.85 0.11 1.33
N PHE A 1077 50.47 0.69 2.47
CA PHE A 1077 51.04 0.31 3.76
C PHE A 1077 50.22 -0.79 4.43
N ILE A 1078 50.90 -1.67 5.15
CA ILE A 1078 50.32 -2.73 5.98
C ILE A 1078 50.90 -2.59 7.38
N LEU A 1079 50.05 -2.36 8.37
CA LEU A 1079 50.42 -2.24 9.77
C LEU A 1079 49.72 -3.32 10.61
N PRO A 1080 50.42 -4.40 11.00
CA PRO A 1080 49.88 -5.34 11.98
C PRO A 1080 49.83 -4.70 13.37
N ILE A 1081 48.73 -4.91 14.09
CA ILE A 1081 48.63 -4.56 15.51
C ILE A 1081 49.58 -5.48 16.30
N PRO A 1082 50.45 -4.95 17.18
CA PRO A 1082 51.37 -5.76 17.98
C PRO A 1082 50.66 -6.87 18.77
N GLN A 1083 51.21 -8.08 18.69
CA GLN A 1083 50.69 -9.24 19.41
C GLN A 1083 50.87 -9.01 20.93
N GLY A 1084 49.76 -8.88 21.66
CA GLY A 1084 49.76 -8.55 23.09
C GLY A 1084 49.31 -7.12 23.44
N ALA A 1085 48.97 -6.28 22.45
CA ALA A 1085 48.52 -4.89 22.67
C ALA A 1085 47.34 -4.73 23.66
N PHE A 1086 46.52 -5.78 23.84
CA PHE A 1086 45.53 -5.87 24.91
C PHE A 1086 45.61 -7.24 25.57
N ARG A 1087 45.55 -7.27 26.91
CA ARG A 1087 45.43 -8.50 27.71
C ARG A 1087 44.14 -8.48 28.52
N HIS A 1088 43.31 -9.50 28.32
CA HIS A 1088 42.16 -9.80 29.19
C HIS A 1088 42.60 -10.78 30.27
N ASN A 1089 42.04 -10.67 31.49
CA ASN A 1089 42.32 -11.59 32.60
C ASN A 1089 41.80 -13.03 32.41
N ASN A 1090 41.18 -13.33 31.27
CA ASN A 1090 40.69 -14.65 30.89
C ASN A 1090 41.18 -14.95 29.46
N PRO A 1091 42.09 -15.91 29.26
CA PRO A 1091 42.73 -16.15 27.96
C PRO A 1091 41.81 -16.80 26.91
N GLU A 1092 40.61 -17.27 27.28
CA GLU A 1092 39.66 -17.90 26.35
C GLU A 1092 38.58 -16.91 25.83
N VAL A 1093 38.61 -15.63 26.21
CA VAL A 1093 37.65 -14.63 25.74
C VAL A 1093 38.05 -14.10 24.37
N SER A 1094 37.17 -14.27 23.37
CA SER A 1094 37.27 -13.63 22.07
C SER A 1094 37.06 -12.12 22.19
N LEU A 1095 38.08 -11.33 21.82
CA LEU A 1095 38.02 -9.87 21.77
C LEU A 1095 37.51 -9.39 20.41
N SER A 1096 36.58 -8.44 20.41
CA SER A 1096 36.27 -7.63 19.23
C SER A 1096 37.24 -6.44 19.17
N LEU A 1097 37.76 -6.12 17.98
CA LEU A 1097 38.62 -4.97 17.74
C LEU A 1097 37.91 -3.98 16.80
N GLU A 1098 37.84 -2.72 17.22
CA GLU A 1098 37.32 -1.59 16.44
C GLU A 1098 38.41 -0.52 16.30
N VAL A 1099 38.42 0.21 15.19
CA VAL A 1099 39.37 1.28 14.91
C VAL A 1099 38.63 2.50 14.35
N ARG A 1100 38.94 3.69 14.90
CA ARG A 1100 38.37 4.98 14.48
C ARG A 1100 39.40 6.10 14.62
N LEU A 1101 39.10 7.30 14.13
CA LEU A 1101 39.92 8.48 14.46
C LEU A 1101 39.66 8.93 15.90
N ALA A 1102 40.69 9.44 16.58
CA ALA A 1102 40.63 9.83 17.99
C ALA A 1102 39.66 11.00 18.30
N ASN A 1103 39.18 11.69 17.26
CA ASN A 1103 38.11 12.70 17.36
C ASN A 1103 36.69 12.09 17.27
N GLY A 1104 36.56 10.76 17.23
CA GLY A 1104 35.29 10.02 17.10
C GLY A 1104 34.78 9.83 15.67
N SER A 1105 35.50 10.31 14.66
CA SER A 1105 35.13 10.12 13.24
C SER A 1105 35.48 8.72 12.75
N SER A 1106 34.78 8.23 11.73
CA SER A 1106 35.20 7.05 10.97
C SER A 1106 36.58 7.26 10.32
N LEU A 1107 37.30 6.16 10.05
CA LEU A 1107 38.55 6.23 9.29
C LEU A 1107 38.34 6.89 7.90
N PRO A 1108 39.37 7.56 7.35
CA PRO A 1108 39.35 8.04 5.97
C PRO A 1108 39.14 6.88 4.99
N SER A 1109 38.46 7.12 3.87
CA SER A 1109 38.10 6.06 2.90
C SER A 1109 39.27 5.32 2.24
N TRP A 1110 40.50 5.83 2.40
CA TRP A 1110 41.74 5.20 1.95
C TRP A 1110 42.43 4.33 3.00
N MET A 1111 41.90 4.27 4.23
CA MET A 1111 42.44 3.51 5.35
C MET A 1111 41.40 2.50 5.87
N THR A 1112 41.76 1.22 5.85
CA THR A 1112 40.88 0.10 6.20
C THR A 1112 41.50 -0.77 7.29
N PHE A 1113 40.70 -1.17 8.27
CA PHE A 1113 41.09 -2.12 9.30
C PHE A 1113 40.48 -3.50 9.02
N ASP A 1114 41.30 -4.54 8.99
CA ASP A 1114 40.88 -5.95 8.99
C ASP A 1114 40.95 -6.51 10.42
N PRO A 1115 39.81 -6.73 11.11
CA PRO A 1115 39.78 -7.28 12.46
C PRO A 1115 40.15 -8.78 12.53
N GLY A 1116 40.02 -9.52 11.43
CA GLY A 1116 40.37 -10.94 11.34
C GLY A 1116 41.88 -11.15 11.21
N GLN A 1117 42.56 -10.31 10.42
CA GLN A 1117 44.02 -10.30 10.32
C GLN A 1117 44.71 -9.39 11.35
N LYS A 1118 43.95 -8.54 12.05
CA LYS A 1118 44.44 -7.53 13.02
C LYS A 1118 45.41 -6.53 12.37
N VAL A 1119 45.05 -6.06 11.18
CA VAL A 1119 45.90 -5.22 10.33
C VAL A 1119 45.17 -3.94 9.94
N LEU A 1120 45.81 -2.79 10.15
CA LEU A 1120 45.43 -1.51 9.56
C LEU A 1120 46.21 -1.31 8.26
N SER A 1121 45.55 -1.00 7.15
CA SER A 1121 46.21 -0.86 5.84
C SER A 1121 45.57 0.24 5.00
N GLY A 1122 46.27 0.71 3.97
CA GLY A 1122 45.73 1.75 3.11
C GLY A 1122 46.70 2.29 2.06
N THR A 1123 46.18 3.07 1.12
CA THR A 1123 46.97 3.78 0.10
C THR A 1123 46.60 5.26 0.18
N PRO A 1124 47.41 6.11 0.86
CA PRO A 1124 47.09 7.52 1.00
C PRO A 1124 46.96 8.22 -0.37
N PRO A 1125 45.89 9.00 -0.62
CA PRO A 1125 45.77 9.78 -1.84
C PRO A 1125 46.73 10.98 -1.81
N LYS A 1126 47.03 11.54 -2.98
CA LYS A 1126 48.07 12.57 -3.19
C LYS A 1126 47.87 13.87 -2.39
N ASP A 1127 46.66 14.12 -1.92
CA ASP A 1127 46.22 15.27 -1.13
C ASP A 1127 46.18 15.00 0.39
N ALA A 1128 46.32 13.75 0.84
CA ALA A 1128 46.39 13.43 2.26
C ALA A 1128 47.72 13.88 2.87
N LYS A 1129 47.68 14.87 3.76
CA LYS A 1129 48.84 15.37 4.51
C LYS A 1129 48.50 15.58 5.98
N GLY A 1130 49.47 15.34 6.86
CA GLY A 1130 49.36 15.57 8.30
C GLY A 1130 49.33 14.29 9.16
N GLU A 1131 48.99 14.46 10.42
CA GLU A 1131 48.96 13.38 11.42
C GLU A 1131 47.51 12.88 11.64
N TYR A 1132 47.31 11.58 11.51
CA TYR A 1132 46.04 10.90 11.75
C TYR A 1132 46.15 10.10 13.06
N PRO A 1133 45.66 10.64 14.19
CA PRO A 1133 45.57 9.90 15.44
C PRO A 1133 44.41 8.90 15.36
N VAL A 1134 44.76 7.62 15.39
CA VAL A 1134 43.86 6.47 15.25
C VAL A 1134 43.70 5.83 16.63
N GLU A 1135 42.47 5.77 17.12
CA GLU A 1135 42.10 5.09 18.36
C GLU A 1135 41.74 3.63 18.04
N LEU A 1136 42.45 2.70 18.69
CA LEU A 1136 42.21 1.27 18.63
C LEU A 1136 41.50 0.84 19.92
N ILE A 1137 40.36 0.16 19.77
CA ILE A 1137 39.45 -0.22 20.84
C ILE A 1137 39.32 -1.73 20.88
N ALA A 1138 39.56 -2.34 22.04
CA ALA A 1138 39.26 -3.74 22.30
C ALA A 1138 38.05 -3.85 23.23
N THR A 1139 37.04 -4.61 22.81
CA THR A 1139 35.81 -4.85 23.57
C THR A 1139 35.61 -6.34 23.80
N ASP A 1140 35.36 -6.73 25.05
CA ASP A 1140 34.96 -8.11 25.38
C ASP A 1140 33.47 -8.38 25.07
N LYS A 1141 33.05 -9.63 25.14
CA LYS A 1141 31.64 -10.04 24.89
C LYS A 1141 30.65 -9.59 25.98
N PHE A 1142 31.11 -8.90 27.02
CA PHE A 1142 30.34 -8.42 28.18
C PHE A 1142 30.33 -6.88 28.29
N GLY A 1143 31.00 -6.17 27.38
CA GLY A 1143 31.04 -4.70 27.33
C GLY A 1143 32.20 -4.03 28.07
N GLY A 1144 33.22 -4.79 28.53
CA GLY A 1144 34.48 -4.21 28.99
C GLY A 1144 35.29 -3.66 27.82
N GLU A 1145 35.84 -2.46 27.96
CA GLU A 1145 36.49 -1.70 26.88
C GLU A 1145 37.90 -1.23 27.29
N ALA A 1146 38.90 -1.46 26.43
CA ALA A 1146 40.26 -0.93 26.58
C ALA A 1146 40.71 -0.20 25.30
N LYS A 1147 41.48 0.88 25.45
CA LYS A 1147 41.85 1.78 24.34
C LYS A 1147 43.34 2.05 24.30
N THR A 1148 43.87 2.20 23.09
CA THR A 1148 45.22 2.72 22.84
C THR A 1148 45.24 3.59 21.58
N LEU A 1149 46.27 4.43 21.45
CA LEU A 1149 46.39 5.40 20.36
C LEU A 1149 47.58 5.07 19.45
N LEU A 1150 47.31 5.04 18.15
CA LEU A 1150 48.29 4.89 17.08
C LEU A 1150 48.38 6.21 16.31
N LEU A 1151 49.57 6.60 15.85
CA LEU A 1151 49.76 7.85 15.09
C LEU A 1151 50.32 7.56 13.69
N VAL A 1152 49.49 7.76 12.66
CA VAL A 1152 49.86 7.60 11.26
C VAL A 1152 50.23 8.97 10.68
N LYS A 1153 51.46 9.16 10.22
CA LYS A 1153 51.92 10.42 9.60
C LYS A 1153 52.05 10.26 8.09
N VAL A 1154 51.43 11.18 7.34
CA VAL A 1154 51.49 11.24 5.87
C VAL A 1154 52.09 12.57 5.45
N GLY A 1155 53.21 12.52 4.70
CA GLY A 1155 54.04 13.67 4.30
C GLY A 1155 53.51 14.52 3.14
#